data_AF-A0A5E3XQR3-F1
#
_entry.id   AF-A0A5E3XQR3-F1
#
_cell.length_a   1.000
_cell.length_b   1.000
_cell.length_c   1.000
_cell.angle_alpha   90.00
_cell.angle_beta   90.00
_cell.angle_gamma   90.00
#
_symmetry.space_group_name_H-M   'P 1'
#
loop_
_entity.id
_entity.type
_entity.pdbx_description
1 polymer ?
#
loop_
_entity_poly.entity_id
_entity_poly.type
_entity_poly.pdbx_seq_one_letter_code
_entity_poly.pdbx_strand_id
1 'polypeptide(L)'
;MADALIGPIPYMLFLDSFHPVSSARPPLPKLLFTVSLPHEDHIKGGQDSGYYRGKDTISDVCRAINTSQVCSSIEFLSTENICLNMEDGSLAVSDCGTKFNVGASGMTKLSNTGVRKDGQSALAFAPDWERMRVTIQFKLEEEDIIFDRESDEGGAWQSKGSLTPDQLTSDVRHQFSRQCRTSVTSILILERWARLIRHDHAGTVVSGRFDWRANDGALLAEFLSRLEYGSPQQEGVDDSVGDLSVFGGNGSTVVQEARKAMQEFTAGMIAVPLADDAPLRSVECWDDSELDSNGLPRSRTLIATKPLALNLSVVSRYTVSFIGYDVEKRCAYWIKDSWPINDPEFTKEGEIYKRLKDAGVPHLAEVECAGEVRWKADNAVQRTRTNEFSNATGGTVHPLSHYRILFKDIGRPVYRFESTKQMVTALSHAIKAHSVAYEKAHMLHRDISPGNILIKRNGDGMLIDWDLSLYIDSRKDAASRGPRMLWRTGTWAFASVMLLSRPFERAHSLSDDLESFFWVLLFLVLRYRYSPVQRTSMQSDVDFQSYMLELFESKTIGSDGITLGGRQKRNFLADLYDEPSDADIMLMKDALNKFIPRPLSGLIITLRKELNNLYEALHAYRKAMNRAAIAAKLAAADADEETDDDDGETLPRPARLQPTPSSSLPPVSAPARPTLFDAHQFILARFDEALSAKWPRRGLSDSSVDRIPSMYLPVQQKLSSAPRKDAPAPVTLSDDPVRRRVYDLSHQVFMRHPDQVAEYARERAGGDYITISLSGTQLPRGQKRKRESTLESIPEEREPKMPKYGVQAITLRRQDAGPPNEVLIRNSKDGFIKDAHGFATATEAWSAPPLRGL
;
A
#
# COMPACT_ATOMS: atom_id res chain seq x y z
N MET A 1 -1.16 -4.71 9.02
CA MET A 1 -2.31 -5.61 8.71
C MET A 1 -2.46 -6.69 9.77
N ALA A 2 -1.36 -7.32 10.21
CA ALA A 2 -1.38 -8.18 11.42
C ALA A 2 -2.03 -7.45 12.61
N ASP A 3 -1.65 -6.20 12.84
CA ASP A 3 -2.12 -5.30 13.90
C ASP A 3 -3.57 -4.80 13.71
N ALA A 4 -4.26 -5.26 12.65
CA ALA A 4 -5.61 -4.85 12.26
C ALA A 4 -6.52 -6.04 11.93
N LEU A 5 -6.11 -7.26 12.29
CA LEU A 5 -6.92 -8.48 12.21
C LEU A 5 -7.53 -8.78 13.58
N ILE A 6 -8.83 -9.08 13.63
CA ILE A 6 -9.57 -9.35 14.86
C ILE A 6 -10.42 -10.61 14.71
N GLY A 7 -10.42 -11.42 15.76
CA GLY A 7 -11.10 -12.70 15.83
C GLY A 7 -10.11 -13.84 16.07
N PRO A 8 -10.56 -15.09 15.97
CA PRO A 8 -11.91 -15.50 15.58
C PRO A 8 -13.00 -15.10 16.60
N ILE A 9 -14.10 -14.49 16.12
CA ILE A 9 -15.31 -14.23 16.94
C ILE A 9 -16.39 -15.29 16.67
N PRO A 10 -17.28 -15.63 17.63
CA PRO A 10 -18.33 -16.63 17.42
C PRO A 10 -19.18 -16.36 16.17
N TYR A 11 -19.46 -17.39 15.37
CA TYR A 11 -20.17 -17.28 14.09
C TYR A 11 -21.51 -16.54 14.18
N MET A 12 -22.35 -16.85 15.20
CA MET A 12 -23.62 -16.14 15.39
C MET A 12 -23.41 -14.67 15.79
N LEU A 13 -22.39 -14.36 16.60
CA LEU A 13 -22.06 -12.98 16.94
C LEU A 13 -21.59 -12.19 15.71
N PHE A 14 -20.80 -12.80 14.82
CA PHE A 14 -20.41 -12.21 13.53
C PHE A 14 -21.65 -11.88 12.67
N LEU A 15 -22.56 -12.85 12.52
CA LEU A 15 -23.80 -12.63 11.77
C LEU A 15 -24.65 -11.54 12.41
N ASP A 16 -25.04 -11.69 13.68
CA ASP A 16 -25.96 -10.78 14.34
C ASP A 16 -25.39 -9.35 14.47
N SER A 17 -24.06 -9.18 14.45
CA SER A 17 -23.41 -7.86 14.44
C SER A 17 -23.40 -7.16 13.09
N PHE A 18 -23.22 -7.88 11.98
CA PHE A 18 -22.98 -7.28 10.65
C PHE A 18 -24.10 -7.53 9.64
N HIS A 19 -24.71 -8.71 9.70
CA HIS A 19 -25.78 -9.20 8.85
C HIS A 19 -26.94 -9.66 9.76
N PRO A 20 -27.70 -8.77 10.42
CA PRO A 20 -28.78 -9.14 11.33
C PRO A 20 -29.97 -9.77 10.59
N VAL A 21 -30.83 -10.51 11.30
CA VAL A 21 -31.99 -11.19 10.70
C VAL A 21 -33.04 -10.19 10.21
N SER A 22 -33.31 -10.16 8.90
CA SER A 22 -34.51 -9.53 8.35
C SER A 22 -35.76 -10.37 8.67
N SER A 23 -36.81 -9.71 9.16
CA SER A 23 -38.09 -10.36 9.54
C SER A 23 -38.94 -10.81 8.35
N ALA A 24 -38.61 -10.37 7.13
CA ALA A 24 -39.38 -10.64 5.91
C ALA A 24 -38.88 -11.87 5.11
N ARG A 25 -37.87 -12.60 5.60
CA ARG A 25 -37.22 -13.69 4.85
C ARG A 25 -38.04 -15.00 4.85
N PRO A 26 -37.99 -15.80 3.77
CA PRO A 26 -38.59 -17.13 3.71
C PRO A 26 -37.83 -18.14 4.59
N PRO A 27 -38.39 -19.34 4.83
CA PRO A 27 -37.67 -20.45 5.45
C PRO A 27 -36.39 -20.80 4.68
N LEU A 28 -35.32 -21.18 5.40
CA LEU A 28 -34.04 -21.53 4.78
C LEU A 28 -34.19 -22.74 3.84
N PRO A 29 -33.74 -22.65 2.57
CA PRO A 29 -33.67 -23.80 1.69
C PRO A 29 -32.49 -24.70 2.06
N LYS A 30 -32.57 -25.98 1.71
CA LYS A 30 -31.46 -26.93 1.87
C LYS A 30 -30.41 -26.71 0.79
N LEU A 31 -29.13 -26.68 1.17
CA LEU A 31 -28.00 -26.67 0.26
C LEU A 31 -27.46 -28.11 0.13
N LEU A 32 -27.83 -28.77 -0.96
CA LEU A 32 -27.44 -30.15 -1.25
C LEU A 32 -26.19 -30.17 -2.13
N PHE A 33 -25.06 -30.58 -1.55
CA PHE A 33 -23.75 -30.62 -2.22
C PHE A 33 -23.43 -32.02 -2.75
N THR A 34 -23.17 -32.12 -4.06
CA THR A 34 -22.99 -33.39 -4.80
C THR A 34 -21.57 -33.97 -4.78
N VAL A 35 -20.58 -33.26 -4.23
CA VAL A 35 -19.16 -33.65 -4.21
C VAL A 35 -18.73 -34.08 -2.81
N SER A 36 -17.99 -35.19 -2.70
CA SER A 36 -17.31 -35.63 -1.46
C SER A 36 -16.06 -34.81 -1.19
N LEU A 37 -15.79 -34.46 0.06
CA LEU A 37 -14.52 -33.85 0.48
C LEU A 37 -13.44 -34.93 0.69
N PRO A 38 -12.14 -34.64 0.44
CA PRO A 38 -11.06 -35.63 0.55
C PRO A 38 -11.02 -36.35 1.91
N HIS A 39 -11.31 -35.64 2.99
CA HIS A 39 -11.30 -36.19 4.34
C HIS A 39 -12.49 -37.14 4.65
N GLU A 40 -13.53 -37.17 3.81
CA GLU A 40 -14.64 -38.13 3.92
C GLU A 40 -14.23 -39.51 3.37
N ASP A 41 -13.36 -39.56 2.36
CA ASP A 41 -12.82 -40.80 1.78
C ASP A 41 -11.64 -41.40 2.58
N HIS A 42 -10.98 -40.62 3.45
CA HIS A 42 -9.81 -41.06 4.24
C HIS A 42 -10.07 -42.22 5.22
N ILE A 43 -11.32 -42.67 5.39
CA ILE A 43 -11.65 -43.93 6.08
C ILE A 43 -11.09 -45.17 5.32
N LYS A 44 -10.70 -45.05 4.04
CA LYS A 44 -10.16 -46.16 3.23
C LYS A 44 -8.80 -45.89 2.56
N GLY A 45 -7.81 -45.60 3.39
CA GLY A 45 -6.41 -46.05 3.21
C GLY A 45 -5.73 -45.81 1.86
N GLY A 46 -5.07 -44.66 1.71
CA GLY A 46 -4.11 -44.39 0.64
C GLY A 46 -3.36 -43.09 0.87
N GLN A 47 -2.03 -43.10 0.74
CA GLN A 47 -1.22 -41.87 0.78
C GLN A 47 -1.26 -41.18 -0.60
N ASP A 48 -2.06 -40.14 -0.73
CA ASP A 48 -2.08 -39.24 -1.89
C ASP A 48 -2.63 -37.87 -1.46
N SER A 49 -1.75 -37.00 -0.95
CA SER A 49 -2.11 -35.64 -0.50
C SER A 49 -2.28 -34.70 -1.69
N GLY A 50 -3.52 -34.41 -2.08
CA GLY A 50 -3.81 -33.48 -3.18
C GLY A 50 -5.27 -33.03 -3.24
N TYR A 51 -5.50 -31.74 -3.02
CA TYR A 51 -6.81 -31.05 -2.98
C TYR A 51 -7.65 -31.14 -4.27
N TYR A 52 -7.08 -31.66 -5.36
CA TYR A 52 -7.59 -31.54 -6.74
C TYR A 52 -7.95 -32.89 -7.40
N ARG A 53 -8.58 -33.83 -6.67
CA ARG A 53 -9.06 -35.11 -7.25
C ARG A 53 -10.49 -35.10 -7.80
N GLY A 54 -11.27 -34.04 -7.55
CA GLY A 54 -12.51 -33.73 -8.27
C GLY A 54 -12.36 -32.44 -9.07
N LYS A 55 -12.83 -32.40 -10.32
CA LYS A 55 -12.74 -31.21 -11.21
C LYS A 55 -13.88 -30.21 -11.03
N ASP A 56 -14.77 -30.46 -10.09
CA ASP A 56 -16.11 -29.87 -10.05
C ASP A 56 -16.46 -29.24 -8.70
N THR A 57 -15.58 -29.31 -7.68
CA THR A 57 -15.90 -28.91 -6.30
C THR A 57 -16.44 -27.48 -6.17
N ILE A 58 -15.76 -26.51 -6.79
CA ILE A 58 -16.17 -25.09 -6.78
C ILE A 58 -17.44 -24.87 -7.62
N SER A 59 -17.50 -25.53 -8.78
CA SER A 59 -18.63 -25.50 -9.70
C SER A 59 -19.91 -26.07 -9.07
N ASP A 60 -19.79 -27.10 -8.24
CA ASP A 60 -20.88 -27.76 -7.53
C ASP A 60 -21.37 -26.96 -6.33
N VAL A 61 -20.49 -26.25 -5.60
CA VAL A 61 -20.91 -25.28 -4.59
C VAL A 61 -21.70 -24.14 -5.23
N CYS A 62 -21.21 -23.58 -6.34
CA CYS A 62 -21.93 -22.56 -7.10
C CYS A 62 -23.29 -23.08 -7.60
N ARG A 63 -23.33 -24.31 -8.13
CA ARG A 63 -24.57 -24.95 -8.59
C ARG A 63 -25.57 -25.15 -7.45
N ALA A 64 -25.14 -25.69 -6.31
CA ALA A 64 -26.00 -25.93 -5.15
C ALA A 64 -26.63 -24.62 -4.63
N ILE A 65 -25.83 -23.55 -4.49
CA ILE A 65 -26.32 -22.23 -4.10
C ILE A 65 -27.33 -21.70 -5.13
N ASN A 66 -26.98 -21.67 -6.42
CA ASN A 66 -27.86 -21.19 -7.48
C ASN A 66 -29.17 -21.99 -7.60
N THR A 67 -29.11 -23.32 -7.48
CA THR A 67 -30.30 -24.20 -7.57
C THR A 67 -31.21 -24.05 -6.36
N SER A 68 -30.68 -23.79 -5.16
CA SER A 68 -31.48 -23.60 -3.93
C SER A 68 -32.35 -22.35 -3.91
N GLN A 69 -32.06 -21.36 -4.78
CA GLN A 69 -32.65 -20.02 -4.78
C GLN A 69 -32.47 -19.22 -3.47
N VAL A 70 -31.52 -19.61 -2.59
CA VAL A 70 -31.24 -18.88 -1.32
C VAL A 70 -30.87 -17.40 -1.55
N CYS A 71 -30.20 -17.12 -2.67
CA CYS A 71 -30.01 -15.77 -3.19
C CYS A 71 -30.70 -15.66 -4.56
N SER A 72 -31.95 -15.22 -4.58
CA SER A 72 -32.70 -15.04 -5.84
C SER A 72 -32.08 -13.95 -6.72
N SER A 73 -31.47 -12.92 -6.12
CA SER A 73 -30.84 -11.78 -6.81
C SER A 73 -29.37 -12.00 -7.23
N ILE A 74 -28.69 -12.99 -6.64
CA ILE A 74 -27.26 -13.27 -6.89
C ILE A 74 -27.11 -14.51 -7.78
N GLU A 75 -26.15 -14.47 -8.71
CA GLU A 75 -25.66 -15.60 -9.49
C GLU A 75 -24.21 -15.89 -9.06
N PHE A 76 -23.96 -17.12 -8.60
CA PHE A 76 -22.63 -17.59 -8.21
C PHE A 76 -21.97 -18.29 -9.39
N LEU A 77 -20.82 -17.80 -9.83
CA LEU A 77 -20.02 -18.42 -10.89
C LEU A 77 -18.71 -18.96 -10.32
N SER A 78 -18.34 -20.18 -10.74
CA SER A 78 -16.97 -20.68 -10.55
C SER A 78 -16.02 -19.85 -11.40
N THR A 79 -14.96 -19.34 -10.78
CA THR A 79 -13.86 -18.65 -11.46
C THR A 79 -12.58 -19.48 -11.45
N GLU A 80 -12.68 -20.76 -11.13
CA GLU A 80 -11.54 -21.67 -10.87
C GLU A 80 -10.50 -21.72 -12.01
N ASN A 81 -10.94 -21.56 -13.26
CA ASN A 81 -10.07 -21.55 -14.45
C ASN A 81 -9.75 -20.13 -14.98
N ILE A 82 -10.18 -19.08 -14.26
CA ILE A 82 -10.00 -17.68 -14.65
C ILE A 82 -8.80 -17.10 -13.88
N CYS A 83 -7.69 -16.93 -14.58
CA CYS A 83 -6.52 -16.26 -14.04
C CYS A 83 -6.69 -14.74 -14.16
N LEU A 84 -6.50 -14.01 -13.05
CA LEU A 84 -6.51 -12.55 -13.04
C LEU A 84 -5.11 -11.97 -12.88
N ASN A 85 -4.88 -10.84 -13.53
CA ASN A 85 -3.69 -10.00 -13.39
C ASN A 85 -3.74 -9.27 -12.04
N MET A 86 -2.71 -9.43 -11.20
CA MET A 86 -2.67 -8.83 -9.85
C MET A 86 -2.59 -7.30 -9.81
N GLU A 87 -2.22 -6.63 -10.91
CA GLU A 87 -2.08 -5.17 -10.93
C GLU A 87 -3.44 -4.46 -11.11
N ASP A 88 -4.20 -4.84 -12.14
CA ASP A 88 -5.46 -4.20 -12.55
C ASP A 88 -6.70 -5.07 -12.29
N GLY A 89 -6.56 -6.38 -12.06
CA GLY A 89 -7.67 -7.32 -11.90
C GLY A 89 -8.35 -7.70 -13.21
N SER A 90 -7.69 -7.54 -14.37
CA SER A 90 -8.18 -7.99 -15.68
C SER A 90 -7.80 -9.45 -15.98
N LEU A 91 -8.32 -10.02 -17.08
CA LEU A 91 -8.03 -11.39 -17.51
C LEU A 91 -6.54 -11.54 -17.89
N ALA A 92 -5.84 -12.47 -17.24
CA ALA A 92 -4.45 -12.76 -17.52
C ALA A 92 -4.30 -13.57 -18.82
N VAL A 93 -3.81 -12.91 -19.88
CA VAL A 93 -3.70 -13.46 -21.26
C VAL A 93 -2.60 -14.55 -21.40
N SER A 94 -1.91 -14.94 -20.32
CA SER A 94 -0.86 -15.98 -20.32
C SER A 94 -0.36 -16.36 -18.94
N ASP A 95 0.45 -17.42 -18.87
CA ASP A 95 1.38 -17.69 -17.77
C ASP A 95 2.45 -16.60 -17.62
N CYS A 96 2.13 -15.58 -16.84
CA CYS A 96 3.08 -14.83 -16.02
C CYS A 96 3.07 -15.41 -14.59
N GLY A 97 4.17 -15.25 -13.84
CA GLY A 97 4.31 -15.79 -12.48
C GLY A 97 3.50 -15.08 -11.39
N THR A 98 2.49 -14.29 -11.76
CA THR A 98 1.76 -13.33 -10.90
C THR A 98 0.24 -13.43 -11.06
N LYS A 99 -0.25 -14.65 -11.31
CA LYS A 99 -1.68 -14.99 -11.42
C LYS A 99 -2.33 -15.10 -10.05
N PHE A 100 -3.58 -14.65 -9.93
CA PHE A 100 -4.45 -14.95 -8.80
C PHE A 100 -5.85 -15.45 -9.25
N ASN A 101 -6.58 -16.09 -8.35
CA ASN A 101 -7.84 -16.81 -8.58
C ASN A 101 -8.78 -16.61 -7.39
N VAL A 102 -9.98 -16.12 -7.67
CA VAL A 102 -11.02 -15.77 -6.67
C VAL A 102 -11.72 -17.01 -6.09
N GLY A 103 -11.54 -18.19 -6.70
CA GLY A 103 -12.32 -19.40 -6.40
C GLY A 103 -13.71 -19.31 -7.04
N ALA A 104 -14.65 -18.63 -6.38
CA ALA A 104 -15.96 -18.31 -6.95
C ALA A 104 -16.42 -16.88 -6.61
N SER A 105 -17.28 -16.33 -7.48
CA SER A 105 -17.81 -14.96 -7.38
C SER A 105 -19.33 -14.95 -7.39
N GLY A 106 -19.94 -14.36 -6.35
CA GLY A 106 -21.38 -14.05 -6.31
C GLY A 106 -21.64 -12.66 -6.88
N MET A 107 -22.36 -12.57 -8.00
CA MET A 107 -22.64 -11.32 -8.71
C MET A 107 -24.14 -11.03 -8.82
N THR A 108 -24.55 -9.76 -8.75
CA THR A 108 -25.94 -9.34 -8.98
C THR A 108 -26.41 -9.75 -10.38
N LYS A 109 -27.54 -10.45 -10.47
CA LYS A 109 -28.16 -10.85 -11.74
C LYS A 109 -28.61 -9.62 -12.54
N LEU A 110 -28.48 -9.69 -13.86
CA LEU A 110 -29.03 -8.68 -14.76
C LEU A 110 -30.55 -8.84 -14.85
N SER A 111 -31.28 -7.73 -14.77
CA SER A 111 -32.71 -7.72 -15.10
C SER A 111 -32.92 -8.00 -16.59
N ASN A 112 -34.00 -8.72 -16.91
CA ASN A 112 -34.26 -9.22 -18.28
C ASN A 112 -34.73 -8.13 -19.25
N THR A 113 -33.82 -7.25 -19.68
CA THR A 113 -34.03 -6.28 -20.77
C THR A 113 -33.03 -6.48 -21.90
N GLY A 114 -33.03 -7.67 -22.50
CA GLY A 114 -32.11 -7.98 -23.59
C GLY A 114 -32.08 -9.43 -24.02
N VAL A 115 -33.19 -9.95 -24.60
CA VAL A 115 -33.10 -11.16 -25.43
C VAL A 115 -32.26 -10.80 -26.66
N ARG A 116 -30.95 -11.10 -26.60
CA ARG A 116 -30.08 -10.96 -27.77
C ARG A 116 -30.58 -11.91 -28.85
N LYS A 117 -31.00 -11.35 -29.98
CA LYS A 117 -31.18 -12.09 -31.22
C LYS A 117 -29.79 -12.49 -31.75
N ASP A 118 -29.23 -13.55 -31.19
CA ASP A 118 -28.35 -14.51 -31.85
C ASP A 118 -28.01 -15.63 -30.84
N GLY A 119 -28.02 -16.88 -31.31
CA GLY A 119 -28.02 -18.09 -30.46
C GLY A 119 -26.68 -18.45 -29.81
N GLN A 120 -25.89 -17.47 -29.34
CA GLN A 120 -24.62 -17.70 -28.65
C GLN A 120 -24.72 -17.31 -27.17
N SER A 121 -24.90 -18.32 -26.32
CA SER A 121 -24.82 -18.18 -24.87
C SER A 121 -23.37 -17.99 -24.41
N ALA A 122 -22.90 -16.76 -24.50
CA ALA A 122 -21.60 -16.33 -24.00
C ALA A 122 -21.73 -15.04 -23.17
N LEU A 123 -22.19 -15.19 -21.92
CA LEU A 123 -21.68 -14.32 -20.86
C LEU A 123 -20.16 -14.51 -20.83
N ALA A 124 -19.39 -13.43 -20.81
CA ALA A 124 -17.94 -13.53 -20.70
C ALA A 124 -17.60 -14.20 -19.36
N PHE A 125 -16.84 -15.29 -19.39
CA PHE A 125 -16.34 -15.98 -18.20
C PHE A 125 -15.24 -15.12 -17.56
N ALA A 126 -15.66 -14.06 -16.86
CA ALA A 126 -14.83 -13.10 -16.16
C ALA A 126 -15.60 -12.54 -14.95
N PRO A 127 -14.98 -12.40 -13.77
CA PRO A 127 -15.61 -11.75 -12.63
C PRO A 127 -15.81 -10.25 -12.91
N ASP A 128 -17.06 -9.79 -12.82
CA ASP A 128 -17.42 -8.38 -12.95
C ASP A 128 -17.35 -7.69 -11.58
N TRP A 129 -16.24 -7.00 -11.36
CA TRP A 129 -15.98 -6.25 -10.13
C TRP A 129 -17.00 -5.13 -9.83
N GLU A 130 -17.79 -4.65 -10.80
CA GLU A 130 -18.86 -3.67 -10.54
C GLU A 130 -20.18 -4.33 -10.13
N ARG A 131 -20.36 -5.63 -10.40
CA ARG A 131 -21.56 -6.43 -10.03
C ARG A 131 -21.36 -7.40 -8.86
N MET A 132 -20.13 -7.61 -8.40
CA MET A 132 -19.77 -8.56 -7.33
C MET A 132 -20.35 -8.14 -5.96
N ARG A 133 -21.06 -9.03 -5.26
CA ARG A 133 -21.55 -8.82 -3.88
C ARG A 133 -20.79 -9.61 -2.82
N VAL A 134 -20.21 -10.75 -3.19
CA VAL A 134 -19.44 -11.64 -2.28
C VAL A 134 -18.43 -12.48 -3.08
N THR A 135 -17.28 -12.78 -2.48
CA THR A 135 -16.31 -13.77 -3.00
C THR A 135 -16.23 -15.00 -2.11
N ILE A 136 -15.92 -16.15 -2.70
CA ILE A 136 -15.74 -17.43 -2.01
C ILE A 136 -14.38 -18.01 -2.40
N GLN A 137 -13.37 -17.78 -1.56
CA GLN A 137 -12.05 -18.36 -1.72
C GLN A 137 -12.02 -19.79 -1.17
N PHE A 138 -11.30 -20.69 -1.83
CA PHE A 138 -11.14 -22.09 -1.45
C PHE A 138 -9.67 -22.38 -1.15
N LYS A 139 -9.38 -22.98 0.01
CA LYS A 139 -8.03 -23.30 0.50
C LYS A 139 -8.00 -24.64 1.25
N LEU A 140 -6.80 -25.19 1.43
CA LEU A 140 -6.53 -26.31 2.35
C LEU A 140 -6.74 -25.88 3.81
N GLU A 141 -7.07 -26.82 4.71
CA GLU A 141 -7.14 -26.50 6.14
C GLU A 141 -5.76 -26.09 6.70
N GLU A 142 -4.67 -26.62 6.14
CA GLU A 142 -3.28 -26.24 6.44
C GLU A 142 -2.93 -24.78 6.07
N GLU A 143 -3.70 -24.15 5.19
CA GLU A 143 -3.54 -22.74 4.80
C GLU A 143 -4.33 -21.76 5.71
N ASP A 144 -5.06 -22.25 6.73
CA ASP A 144 -5.74 -21.38 7.69
C ASP A 144 -4.73 -20.66 8.60
N ILE A 145 -4.50 -19.38 8.31
CA ILE A 145 -3.61 -18.51 9.08
C ILE A 145 -4.21 -18.07 10.44
N ILE A 146 -5.44 -18.50 10.76
CA ILE A 146 -6.18 -18.13 11.97
C ILE A 146 -6.42 -19.38 12.83
N PHE A 147 -6.02 -19.33 14.10
CA PHE A 147 -6.25 -20.40 15.05
C PHE A 147 -7.52 -20.14 15.86
N ASP A 148 -8.48 -21.04 15.75
CA ASP A 148 -9.56 -21.15 16.75
C ASP A 148 -8.97 -21.78 18.00
N ARG A 149 -9.12 -21.12 19.14
CA ARG A 149 -8.60 -21.63 20.41
C ARG A 149 -9.70 -22.42 21.11
N GLU A 150 -9.46 -23.70 21.38
CA GLU A 150 -10.28 -24.48 22.31
C GLU A 150 -10.22 -23.87 23.72
N SER A 151 -11.22 -24.16 24.56
CA SER A 151 -11.46 -23.42 25.79
C SER A 151 -10.32 -23.46 26.81
N ASP A 152 -10.28 -22.41 27.62
CA ASP A 152 -9.49 -22.20 28.85
C ASP A 152 -8.08 -21.57 28.73
N GLU A 153 -7.72 -20.89 29.83
CA GLU A 153 -6.52 -20.09 30.12
C GLU A 153 -6.27 -18.83 29.24
N GLY A 154 -6.75 -17.67 29.69
CA GLY A 154 -6.65 -16.39 28.99
C GLY A 154 -5.21 -15.93 28.70
N GLY A 155 -4.75 -16.16 27.47
CA GLY A 155 -3.49 -15.65 26.92
C GLY A 155 -3.73 -15.04 25.53
N ALA A 156 -2.98 -13.97 25.20
CA ALA A 156 -3.24 -13.15 24.03
C ALA A 156 -3.12 -13.91 22.69
N TRP A 157 -4.02 -13.58 21.76
CA TRP A 157 -4.08 -14.14 20.41
C TRP A 157 -2.78 -13.85 19.63
N GLN A 158 -2.20 -14.88 19.01
CA GLN A 158 -1.01 -14.74 18.16
C GLN A 158 -1.19 -15.49 16.83
N SER A 159 -1.09 -14.76 15.72
CA SER A 159 -0.95 -15.33 14.38
C SER A 159 0.45 -15.90 14.16
N LYS A 160 0.59 -17.07 13.51
CA LYS A 160 1.91 -17.60 13.14
C LYS A 160 2.57 -16.76 12.04
N GLY A 161 3.49 -15.89 12.45
CA GLY A 161 4.50 -15.29 11.58
C GLY A 161 4.02 -14.16 10.68
N SER A 162 4.91 -13.74 9.78
CA SER A 162 4.64 -12.68 8.81
C SER A 162 3.61 -13.13 7.78
N LEU A 163 2.45 -12.48 7.77
CA LEU A 163 1.49 -12.56 6.66
C LEU A 163 2.19 -12.30 5.32
N THR A 164 1.88 -13.13 4.32
CA THR A 164 1.86 -12.74 2.89
C THR A 164 0.39 -12.49 2.53
N PRO A 165 -0.14 -11.25 2.64
CA PRO A 165 -1.58 -10.96 2.56
C PRO A 165 -2.19 -11.11 1.15
N ASP A 166 -1.37 -11.48 0.17
CA ASP A 166 -1.49 -11.05 -1.23
C ASP A 166 -2.74 -11.57 -1.93
N GLN A 167 -3.36 -12.65 -1.45
CA GLN A 167 -4.53 -13.29 -2.04
C GLN A 167 -5.85 -12.79 -1.42
N LEU A 168 -6.03 -12.97 -0.12
CA LEU A 168 -7.25 -12.57 0.61
C LEU A 168 -7.55 -11.06 0.45
N THR A 169 -6.49 -10.25 0.36
CA THR A 169 -6.59 -8.79 0.20
C THR A 169 -6.92 -8.36 -1.23
N SER A 170 -6.63 -9.17 -2.25
CA SER A 170 -6.68 -8.74 -3.66
C SER A 170 -8.10 -8.49 -4.17
N ASP A 171 -9.02 -9.41 -3.89
CA ASP A 171 -10.44 -9.25 -4.28
C ASP A 171 -11.06 -8.01 -3.65
N VAL A 172 -10.78 -7.82 -2.36
CA VAL A 172 -11.27 -6.71 -1.54
C VAL A 172 -10.73 -5.39 -2.08
N ARG A 173 -9.45 -5.34 -2.45
CA ARG A 173 -8.81 -4.20 -3.13
C ARG A 173 -9.49 -3.90 -4.47
N HIS A 174 -9.82 -4.91 -5.26
CA HIS A 174 -10.44 -4.76 -6.58
C HIS A 174 -11.94 -4.43 -6.52
N GLN A 175 -12.64 -4.78 -5.43
CA GLN A 175 -13.99 -4.30 -5.13
C GLN A 175 -13.98 -2.84 -4.65
N PHE A 176 -13.21 -2.49 -3.59
CA PHE A 176 -13.18 -1.12 -3.06
C PHE A 176 -12.76 -0.07 -4.11
N SER A 177 -11.82 -0.43 -5.00
CA SER A 177 -11.38 0.48 -6.08
C SER A 177 -12.39 0.67 -7.22
N ARG A 178 -13.54 -0.01 -7.21
CA ARG A 178 -14.55 0.03 -8.29
C ARG A 178 -15.98 0.28 -7.83
N GLN A 179 -16.35 -0.24 -6.67
CA GLN A 179 -17.64 0.00 -6.01
C GLN A 179 -17.45 0.99 -4.87
N CYS A 180 -18.43 1.89 -4.67
CA CYS A 180 -18.47 2.73 -3.47
C CYS A 180 -18.89 1.85 -2.28
N ARG A 181 -17.90 1.28 -1.58
CA ARG A 181 -18.09 0.37 -0.45
C ARG A 181 -17.46 0.94 0.83
N THR A 182 -18.23 0.91 1.92
CA THR A 182 -17.75 1.12 3.29
C THR A 182 -17.18 -0.17 3.90
N SER A 183 -17.55 -1.31 3.32
CA SER A 183 -17.33 -2.65 3.88
C SER A 183 -17.45 -3.71 2.79
N VAL A 184 -16.70 -4.81 2.93
CA VAL A 184 -16.79 -6.01 2.07
C VAL A 184 -16.84 -7.25 2.96
N THR A 185 -17.72 -8.20 2.66
CA THR A 185 -17.73 -9.53 3.29
C THR A 185 -17.39 -10.61 2.27
N SER A 186 -16.52 -11.55 2.64
CA SER A 186 -16.11 -12.71 1.85
C SER A 186 -16.26 -14.00 2.66
N ILE A 187 -16.31 -15.12 1.95
CA ILE A 187 -16.29 -16.47 2.53
C ILE A 187 -14.92 -17.11 2.22
N LEU A 188 -14.32 -17.73 3.22
CA LEU A 188 -13.15 -18.59 3.05
C LEU A 188 -13.56 -20.03 3.40
N ILE A 189 -13.50 -20.94 2.42
CA ILE A 189 -13.76 -22.37 2.57
C ILE A 189 -12.43 -23.10 2.77
N LEU A 190 -12.37 -23.89 3.84
CA LEU A 190 -11.21 -24.62 4.37
C LEU A 190 -11.61 -26.09 4.51
N GLU A 191 -11.67 -26.79 3.38
CA GLU A 191 -12.20 -28.16 3.26
C GLU A 191 -13.61 -28.31 3.86
N ARG A 192 -13.72 -28.89 5.06
CA ARG A 192 -14.98 -29.07 5.79
C ARG A 192 -15.46 -27.79 6.49
N TRP A 193 -14.52 -26.91 6.84
CA TRP A 193 -14.80 -25.67 7.57
C TRP A 193 -14.99 -24.50 6.61
N ALA A 194 -15.66 -23.46 7.11
CA ALA A 194 -15.65 -22.15 6.49
C ALA A 194 -15.49 -21.06 7.56
N ARG A 195 -15.02 -19.89 7.12
CA ARG A 195 -14.99 -18.65 7.90
C ARG A 195 -15.70 -17.55 7.11
N LEU A 196 -16.43 -16.69 7.82
CA LEU A 196 -16.87 -15.40 7.27
C LEU A 196 -15.81 -14.36 7.63
N ILE A 197 -15.44 -13.53 6.66
CA ILE A 197 -14.39 -12.53 6.78
C ILE A 197 -14.98 -11.19 6.34
N ARG A 198 -14.90 -10.17 7.20
CA ARG A 198 -15.38 -8.82 6.90
C ARG A 198 -14.25 -7.82 6.97
N HIS A 199 -14.06 -7.06 5.90
CA HIS A 199 -13.08 -5.99 5.80
C HIS A 199 -13.79 -4.63 5.85
N ASP A 200 -13.20 -3.67 6.55
CA ASP A 200 -13.44 -2.24 6.36
C ASP A 200 -12.12 -1.47 6.41
N HIS A 201 -12.18 -0.15 6.19
CA HIS A 201 -10.99 0.69 6.06
C HIS A 201 -10.14 0.76 7.35
N ALA A 202 -10.65 0.34 8.51
CA ALA A 202 -9.90 0.24 9.76
C ALA A 202 -9.25 -1.14 9.99
N GLY A 203 -9.75 -2.22 9.37
CA GLY A 203 -9.15 -3.54 9.50
C GLY A 203 -10.02 -4.70 9.01
N THR A 204 -9.93 -5.85 9.68
CA THR A 204 -10.60 -7.09 9.27
C THR A 204 -11.07 -7.88 10.48
N VAL A 205 -12.35 -8.26 10.49
CA VAL A 205 -12.97 -9.11 11.52
C VAL A 205 -13.26 -10.49 10.90
N VAL A 206 -13.02 -11.57 11.65
CA VAL A 206 -13.17 -12.94 11.15
C VAL A 206 -13.98 -13.80 12.12
N SER A 207 -14.87 -14.65 11.60
CA SER A 207 -15.57 -15.65 12.39
C SER A 207 -14.67 -16.84 12.77
N GLY A 208 -15.00 -17.49 13.88
CA GLY A 208 -14.62 -18.88 14.11
C GLY A 208 -15.12 -19.79 12.98
N ARG A 209 -14.51 -20.97 12.87
CA ARG A 209 -14.87 -21.99 11.88
C ARG A 209 -16.31 -22.46 12.12
N PHE A 210 -17.01 -22.73 11.02
CA PHE A 210 -18.28 -23.44 11.03
C PHE A 210 -18.28 -24.52 9.96
N ASP A 211 -18.98 -25.63 10.20
CA ASP A 211 -19.20 -26.66 9.19
C ASP A 211 -20.25 -26.14 8.20
N TRP A 212 -19.83 -25.88 6.96
CA TRP A 212 -20.67 -25.26 5.93
C TRP A 212 -21.57 -26.26 5.20
N ARG A 213 -21.39 -27.57 5.44
CA ARG A 213 -22.19 -28.67 4.85
C ARG A 213 -23.15 -29.29 5.87
N ALA A 214 -22.84 -29.20 7.16
CA ALA A 214 -23.68 -29.73 8.24
C ALA A 214 -25.14 -29.25 8.17
N ASN A 215 -26.05 -30.15 8.54
CA ASN A 215 -27.50 -29.93 8.54
C ASN A 215 -28.03 -29.41 7.18
N ASP A 216 -27.67 -30.09 6.10
CA ASP A 216 -27.98 -29.70 4.71
C ASP A 216 -27.53 -28.26 4.38
N GLY A 217 -26.33 -27.90 4.86
CA GLY A 217 -25.70 -26.59 4.69
C GLY A 217 -26.40 -25.43 5.39
N ALA A 218 -27.19 -25.68 6.44
CA ALA A 218 -28.03 -24.67 7.09
C ALA A 218 -27.29 -23.39 7.52
N LEU A 219 -26.02 -23.48 7.92
CA LEU A 219 -25.22 -22.30 8.30
C LEU A 219 -24.81 -21.47 7.08
N LEU A 220 -24.39 -22.10 5.98
CA LEU A 220 -24.13 -21.36 4.74
C LEU A 220 -25.43 -20.77 4.16
N ALA A 221 -26.55 -21.50 4.25
CA ALA A 221 -27.88 -21.01 3.87
C ALA A 221 -28.33 -19.80 4.73
N GLU A 222 -28.05 -19.82 6.04
CA GLU A 222 -28.33 -18.72 6.96
C GLU A 222 -27.60 -17.44 6.52
N PHE A 223 -26.28 -17.50 6.32
CA PHE A 223 -25.51 -16.32 5.86
C PHE A 223 -26.02 -15.82 4.50
N LEU A 224 -26.16 -16.70 3.51
CA LEU A 224 -26.60 -16.34 2.16
C LEU A 224 -28.02 -15.75 2.14
N SER A 225 -28.93 -16.25 2.99
CA SER A 225 -30.26 -15.68 3.19
C SER A 225 -30.18 -14.26 3.77
N ARG A 226 -29.33 -14.02 4.77
CA ARG A 226 -29.17 -12.68 5.34
C ARG A 226 -28.51 -11.69 4.37
N LEU A 227 -27.59 -12.16 3.52
CA LEU A 227 -27.01 -11.37 2.43
C LEU A 227 -28.05 -11.00 1.36
N GLU A 228 -28.92 -11.93 0.96
CA GLU A 228 -29.98 -11.68 -0.03
C GLU A 228 -30.95 -10.57 0.42
N TYR A 229 -31.34 -10.57 1.71
CA TYR A 229 -32.28 -9.59 2.29
C TYR A 229 -31.58 -8.45 3.08
N GLY A 230 -30.28 -8.25 2.88
CA GLY A 230 -29.51 -7.20 3.53
C GLY A 230 -29.84 -5.80 3.01
N SER A 231 -29.71 -4.79 3.87
CA SER A 231 -29.73 -3.39 3.46
C SER A 231 -28.37 -2.94 2.88
N PRO A 232 -28.30 -1.84 2.11
CA PRO A 232 -27.02 -1.28 1.64
C PRO A 232 -26.01 -1.07 2.78
N GLN A 233 -26.48 -0.59 3.94
CA GLN A 233 -25.71 -0.39 5.17
C GLN A 233 -25.09 -1.71 5.72
N GLN A 234 -25.80 -2.83 5.62
CA GLN A 234 -25.35 -4.15 6.08
C GLN A 234 -24.37 -4.80 5.09
N GLU A 235 -24.65 -4.66 3.79
CA GLU A 235 -23.73 -5.03 2.71
C GLU A 235 -22.47 -4.15 2.62
N GLY A 236 -22.50 -2.97 3.22
CA GLY A 236 -21.48 -1.95 3.06
C GLY A 236 -21.50 -1.22 1.71
N VAL A 237 -22.60 -1.23 0.95
CA VAL A 237 -22.80 -0.38 -0.23
C VAL A 237 -23.08 1.05 0.23
N ASP A 238 -22.28 2.03 -0.16
CA ASP A 238 -22.51 3.44 0.15
C ASP A 238 -23.75 3.98 -0.60
N ASP A 239 -24.86 4.17 0.12
CA ASP A 239 -26.14 4.65 -0.41
C ASP A 239 -26.18 6.15 -0.69
N SER A 240 -25.18 6.91 -0.23
CA SER A 240 -24.99 8.33 -0.56
C SER A 240 -24.51 8.54 -2.01
N VAL A 241 -24.12 7.47 -2.70
CA VAL A 241 -23.78 7.43 -4.13
C VAL A 241 -24.88 6.72 -4.92
N GLY A 242 -25.27 7.26 -6.07
CA GLY A 242 -26.34 6.69 -6.90
C GLY A 242 -26.15 6.92 -8.40
N ASP A 243 -27.18 6.57 -9.17
CA ASP A 243 -27.24 6.87 -10.60
C ASP A 243 -27.65 8.35 -10.86
N LEU A 244 -27.91 8.71 -12.11
CA LEU A 244 -28.36 10.06 -12.48
C LEU A 244 -29.90 10.18 -12.63
N SER A 245 -30.69 9.24 -12.11
CA SER A 245 -32.17 9.28 -12.20
C SER A 245 -32.73 10.58 -11.63
N VAL A 246 -32.20 11.02 -10.48
CA VAL A 246 -32.50 12.32 -9.82
C VAL A 246 -32.18 13.55 -10.67
N PHE A 247 -31.39 13.40 -11.74
CA PHE A 247 -31.04 14.46 -12.70
C PHE A 247 -31.61 14.20 -14.12
N GLY A 248 -32.56 13.28 -14.27
CA GLY A 248 -33.16 12.92 -15.57
C GLY A 248 -32.32 11.98 -16.44
N GLY A 249 -31.28 11.36 -15.88
CA GLY A 249 -30.41 10.40 -16.57
C GLY A 249 -29.33 11.02 -17.46
N ASN A 250 -28.43 10.17 -17.99
CA ASN A 250 -27.26 10.58 -18.78
C ASN A 250 -27.55 11.52 -19.98
N GLY A 251 -28.77 11.46 -20.53
CA GLY A 251 -29.17 12.26 -21.69
C GLY A 251 -29.74 13.65 -21.35
N SER A 252 -29.86 14.02 -20.07
CA SER A 252 -30.47 15.30 -19.69
C SER A 252 -29.57 16.50 -20.00
N THR A 253 -30.18 17.65 -20.24
CA THR A 253 -29.46 18.93 -20.45
C THR A 253 -28.60 19.29 -19.25
N VAL A 254 -29.08 19.03 -18.02
CA VAL A 254 -28.33 19.29 -16.77
C VAL A 254 -27.05 18.46 -16.72
N VAL A 255 -27.08 17.19 -17.13
CA VAL A 255 -25.88 16.33 -17.17
C VAL A 255 -24.90 16.79 -18.26
N GLN A 256 -25.38 17.33 -19.38
CA GLN A 256 -24.53 17.94 -20.41
C GLN A 256 -23.88 19.26 -19.95
N GLU A 257 -24.64 20.13 -19.28
CA GLU A 257 -24.10 21.36 -18.65
C GLU A 257 -23.04 21.02 -17.59
N ALA A 258 -23.32 20.04 -16.73
CA ALA A 258 -22.39 19.55 -15.72
C ALA A 258 -21.08 19.03 -16.34
N ARG A 259 -21.17 18.20 -17.39
CA ARG A 259 -19.99 17.67 -18.10
C ARG A 259 -19.12 18.79 -18.65
N LYS A 260 -19.71 19.76 -19.34
CA LYS A 260 -18.99 20.92 -19.90
C LYS A 260 -18.33 21.75 -18.80
N ALA A 261 -19.03 22.04 -17.70
CA ALA A 261 -18.48 22.79 -16.58
C ALA A 261 -17.32 22.06 -15.89
N MET A 262 -17.40 20.73 -15.74
CA MET A 262 -16.30 19.92 -15.19
C MET A 262 -15.08 19.87 -16.13
N GLN A 263 -15.29 19.82 -17.45
CA GLN A 263 -14.23 19.91 -18.46
C GLN A 263 -13.54 21.29 -18.42
N GLU A 264 -14.31 22.39 -18.40
CA GLU A 264 -13.77 23.76 -18.29
C GLU A 264 -13.01 23.98 -16.97
N PHE A 265 -13.54 23.46 -15.85
CA PHE A 265 -12.90 23.51 -14.54
C PHE A 265 -11.53 22.80 -14.55
N THR A 266 -11.46 21.60 -15.14
CA THR A 266 -10.26 20.74 -15.14
C THR A 266 -9.23 21.06 -16.23
N ALA A 267 -9.61 21.81 -17.28
CA ALA A 267 -8.78 22.11 -18.44
C ALA A 267 -7.36 22.61 -18.09
N GLY A 268 -6.34 21.83 -18.45
CA GLY A 268 -4.93 22.13 -18.20
C GLY A 268 -4.43 21.94 -16.76
N MET A 269 -5.30 21.54 -15.82
CA MET A 269 -4.94 21.30 -14.42
C MET A 269 -4.72 19.80 -14.12
N ILE A 270 -5.56 18.93 -14.68
CA ILE A 270 -5.39 17.46 -14.61
C ILE A 270 -4.58 16.93 -15.81
N ALA A 271 -3.99 15.73 -15.67
CA ALA A 271 -3.17 15.13 -16.73
C ALA A 271 -3.97 14.43 -17.83
N VAL A 272 -5.05 13.75 -17.44
CA VAL A 272 -5.95 13.03 -18.35
C VAL A 272 -7.24 13.84 -18.40
N PRO A 273 -7.61 14.47 -19.54
CA PRO A 273 -8.86 15.20 -19.66
C PRO A 273 -10.09 14.32 -19.38
N LEU A 274 -11.17 14.93 -18.87
CA LEU A 274 -12.45 14.23 -18.72
C LEU A 274 -13.07 13.96 -20.10
N ALA A 275 -13.16 12.68 -20.46
CA ALA A 275 -13.73 12.24 -21.74
C ALA A 275 -15.22 12.58 -21.87
N ASP A 276 -15.68 12.79 -23.11
CA ASP A 276 -17.05 13.18 -23.42
C ASP A 276 -18.09 12.11 -23.06
N ASP A 277 -17.68 10.85 -22.99
CA ASP A 277 -18.47 9.68 -22.60
C ASP A 277 -18.23 9.23 -21.14
N ALA A 278 -17.29 9.86 -20.41
CA ALA A 278 -16.86 9.43 -19.08
C ALA A 278 -18.07 9.21 -18.13
N PRO A 279 -18.13 8.09 -17.39
CA PRO A 279 -19.29 7.74 -16.58
C PRO A 279 -19.44 8.68 -15.39
N LEU A 280 -20.68 9.18 -15.22
CA LEU A 280 -21.09 10.08 -14.15
C LEU A 280 -22.11 9.39 -13.23
N ARG A 281 -22.17 9.84 -11.98
CA ARG A 281 -22.98 9.31 -10.87
C ARG A 281 -23.51 10.45 -10.02
N SER A 282 -24.55 10.23 -9.23
CA SER A 282 -24.91 11.16 -8.15
C SER A 282 -24.05 10.88 -6.93
N VAL A 283 -23.65 11.95 -6.22
CA VAL A 283 -22.94 11.86 -4.94
C VAL A 283 -23.52 12.90 -3.99
N GLU A 284 -23.94 12.45 -2.81
CA GLU A 284 -24.38 13.33 -1.73
C GLU A 284 -23.19 13.77 -0.87
N CYS A 285 -23.14 15.07 -0.58
CA CYS A 285 -22.12 15.69 0.25
C CYS A 285 -22.79 16.51 1.36
N TRP A 286 -22.33 16.31 2.58
CA TRP A 286 -22.88 16.94 3.78
C TRP A 286 -22.04 18.15 4.22
N ASP A 287 -22.67 19.07 4.93
CA ASP A 287 -22.04 20.25 5.53
C ASP A 287 -22.28 20.24 7.04
N ASP A 288 -21.31 19.77 7.81
CA ASP A 288 -21.41 19.72 9.28
C ASP A 288 -21.40 21.14 9.91
N SER A 289 -21.29 22.21 9.12
CA SER A 289 -21.32 23.61 9.58
C SER A 289 -22.64 24.35 9.35
N GLU A 290 -23.53 23.84 8.47
CA GLU A 290 -24.89 24.35 8.29
C GLU A 290 -25.92 23.32 8.75
N LEU A 291 -26.75 23.69 9.75
CA LEU A 291 -27.87 22.85 10.18
C LEU A 291 -29.18 23.20 9.45
N ASP A 292 -30.07 22.21 9.34
CA ASP A 292 -31.44 22.33 8.85
C ASP A 292 -32.42 22.68 9.99
N SER A 293 -33.73 22.69 9.69
CA SER A 293 -34.79 22.96 10.68
C SER A 293 -34.95 21.86 11.74
N ASN A 294 -34.38 20.68 11.53
CA ASN A 294 -34.45 19.53 12.43
C ASN A 294 -33.18 19.37 13.29
N GLY A 295 -32.16 20.21 13.06
CA GLY A 295 -30.85 20.12 13.72
C GLY A 295 -29.89 19.11 13.08
N LEU A 296 -30.20 18.60 11.88
CA LEU A 296 -29.29 17.78 11.08
C LEU A 296 -28.40 18.68 10.21
N PRO A 297 -27.13 18.33 9.98
CA PRO A 297 -26.31 18.91 8.92
C PRO A 297 -27.01 18.88 7.57
N ARG A 298 -26.86 19.93 6.76
CA ARG A 298 -27.45 19.96 5.41
C ARG A 298 -26.68 19.05 4.47
N SER A 299 -27.39 18.46 3.50
CA SER A 299 -26.77 17.76 2.37
C SER A 299 -27.04 18.48 1.05
N ARG A 300 -26.20 18.21 0.04
CA ARG A 300 -26.38 18.58 -1.36
C ARG A 300 -26.06 17.38 -2.24
N THR A 301 -26.87 17.12 -3.27
CA THR A 301 -26.58 16.05 -4.25
C THR A 301 -25.94 16.64 -5.49
N LEU A 302 -24.83 16.06 -5.92
CA LEU A 302 -23.96 16.57 -6.98
C LEU A 302 -23.90 15.56 -8.13
N ILE A 303 -23.68 16.05 -9.36
CA ILE A 303 -23.29 15.21 -10.50
C ILE A 303 -21.77 15.05 -10.46
N ALA A 304 -21.26 13.84 -10.32
CA ALA A 304 -19.83 13.60 -10.11
C ALA A 304 -19.24 12.50 -11.00
N THR A 305 -17.92 12.53 -11.19
CA THR A 305 -17.17 11.50 -11.92
C THR A 305 -16.95 10.25 -11.06
N LYS A 306 -16.59 9.11 -11.69
CA LYS A 306 -15.82 8.06 -10.99
C LYS A 306 -14.48 8.64 -10.45
N PRO A 307 -13.85 8.03 -9.44
CA PRO A 307 -12.55 8.48 -8.91
C PRO A 307 -11.47 8.65 -9.98
N LEU A 308 -10.65 9.70 -9.86
CA LEU A 308 -9.60 10.03 -10.83
C LEU A 308 -8.34 9.15 -10.70
N ALA A 309 -8.23 8.41 -9.59
CA ALA A 309 -7.20 7.42 -9.33
C ALA A 309 -7.76 6.32 -8.42
N LEU A 310 -7.24 5.10 -8.54
CA LEU A 310 -7.61 3.97 -7.70
C LEU A 310 -6.82 4.03 -6.37
N ASN A 311 -7.50 3.94 -5.23
CA ASN A 311 -6.82 3.64 -3.97
C ASN A 311 -6.75 2.13 -3.77
N LEU A 312 -5.52 1.65 -3.54
CA LEU A 312 -5.13 0.24 -3.55
C LEU A 312 -4.77 -0.29 -2.15
N SER A 313 -4.99 0.48 -1.09
CA SER A 313 -4.92 -0.01 0.29
C SER A 313 -6.29 -0.43 0.79
N VAL A 314 -6.38 -1.62 1.41
CA VAL A 314 -7.61 -2.12 2.04
C VAL A 314 -7.77 -1.60 3.49
N VAL A 315 -6.67 -1.23 4.16
CA VAL A 315 -6.69 -0.71 5.53
C VAL A 315 -5.90 0.59 5.56
N SER A 316 -6.59 1.73 5.61
CA SER A 316 -6.02 3.09 5.59
C SER A 316 -7.10 4.16 5.77
N ARG A 317 -6.72 5.45 5.71
CA ARG A 317 -7.66 6.58 5.58
C ARG A 317 -8.46 6.61 4.24
N TYR A 318 -8.30 5.59 3.38
CA TYR A 318 -8.94 5.40 2.07
C TYR A 318 -9.28 6.69 1.30
N THR A 319 -8.30 7.56 1.11
CA THR A 319 -8.49 8.81 0.37
C THR A 319 -8.63 8.53 -1.12
N VAL A 320 -9.69 9.05 -1.74
CA VAL A 320 -9.85 9.19 -3.19
C VAL A 320 -10.26 10.62 -3.54
N SER A 321 -10.30 10.96 -4.83
CA SER A 321 -10.81 12.26 -5.29
C SER A 321 -11.46 12.18 -6.66
N PHE A 322 -12.46 13.04 -6.87
CA PHE A 322 -13.24 13.13 -8.09
C PHE A 322 -13.75 14.56 -8.30
N ILE A 323 -14.23 14.87 -9.50
CA ILE A 323 -14.87 16.17 -9.77
C ILE A 323 -16.37 16.01 -9.54
N GLY A 324 -16.97 17.01 -8.90
CA GLY A 324 -18.43 17.14 -8.78
C GLY A 324 -18.93 18.46 -9.35
N TYR A 325 -20.22 18.52 -9.66
CA TYR A 325 -20.94 19.69 -10.13
C TYR A 325 -22.20 19.90 -9.29
N ASP A 326 -22.32 21.08 -8.69
CA ASP A 326 -23.51 21.54 -7.96
C ASP A 326 -24.47 22.18 -8.97
N VAL A 327 -25.67 21.60 -9.09
CA VAL A 327 -26.69 22.03 -10.05
C VAL A 327 -27.35 23.34 -9.63
N GLU A 328 -27.41 23.64 -8.33
CA GLU A 328 -28.02 24.86 -7.80
C GLU A 328 -27.07 26.05 -7.96
N LYS A 329 -25.80 25.86 -7.58
CA LYS A 329 -24.73 26.87 -7.72
C LYS A 329 -24.15 26.94 -9.14
N ARG A 330 -24.47 25.96 -9.99
CA ARG A 330 -24.04 25.80 -11.39
C ARG A 330 -22.52 25.80 -11.58
N CYS A 331 -21.77 25.31 -10.60
CA CYS A 331 -20.30 25.29 -10.59
C CYS A 331 -19.71 23.92 -10.24
N ALA A 332 -18.48 23.69 -10.67
CA ALA A 332 -17.73 22.47 -10.39
C ALA A 332 -16.80 22.63 -9.17
N TYR A 333 -16.56 21.51 -8.47
CA TYR A 333 -15.72 21.39 -7.29
C TYR A 333 -14.77 20.20 -7.41
N TRP A 334 -13.60 20.30 -6.78
CA TRP A 334 -12.78 19.13 -6.47
C TRP A 334 -13.28 18.50 -5.17
N ILE A 335 -13.73 17.26 -5.22
CA ILE A 335 -14.20 16.52 -4.05
C ILE A 335 -13.07 15.61 -3.56
N LYS A 336 -12.64 15.84 -2.31
CA LYS A 336 -11.85 14.88 -1.53
C LYS A 336 -12.82 14.01 -0.73
N ASP A 337 -12.60 12.71 -0.79
CA ASP A 337 -13.43 11.69 -0.13
C ASP A 337 -12.49 10.77 0.65
N SER A 338 -12.68 10.63 1.97
CA SER A 338 -11.72 9.97 2.85
C SER A 338 -12.35 9.40 4.12
N TRP A 339 -11.54 8.64 4.86
CA TRP A 339 -11.88 7.98 6.12
C TRP A 339 -10.91 8.44 7.23
N PRO A 340 -10.98 9.71 7.69
CA PRO A 340 -10.20 10.21 8.82
C PRO A 340 -10.49 9.44 10.12
N ILE A 341 -9.54 9.51 11.06
CA ILE A 341 -9.66 8.95 12.41
C ILE A 341 -10.75 9.70 13.17
N ASN A 342 -11.67 8.95 13.79
CA ASN A 342 -12.79 9.45 14.58
C ASN A 342 -12.50 9.31 16.09
N ASP A 343 -11.55 10.12 16.57
CA ASP A 343 -11.05 10.12 17.94
C ASP A 343 -10.95 11.58 18.43
N PRO A 344 -11.40 11.92 19.66
CA PRO A 344 -11.34 13.29 20.18
C PRO A 344 -9.95 13.94 20.25
N GLU A 345 -8.85 13.19 20.16
CA GLU A 345 -7.50 13.77 19.98
C GLU A 345 -7.26 14.38 18.58
N PHE A 346 -8.15 14.13 17.60
CA PHE A 346 -7.99 14.49 16.18
C PHE A 346 -9.13 15.40 15.68
N THR A 347 -8.77 16.55 15.12
CA THR A 347 -9.70 17.51 14.49
C THR A 347 -9.97 17.14 13.02
N LYS A 348 -11.20 17.31 12.52
CA LYS A 348 -11.54 17.00 11.11
C LYS A 348 -10.99 18.09 10.17
N GLU A 349 -10.55 17.71 8.96
CA GLU A 349 -9.92 18.67 8.04
C GLU A 349 -10.82 19.86 7.65
N GLY A 350 -12.14 19.70 7.58
CA GLY A 350 -13.07 20.82 7.35
C GLY A 350 -13.01 21.89 8.45
N GLU A 351 -12.94 21.48 9.72
CA GLU A 351 -12.79 22.37 10.87
C GLU A 351 -11.40 23.03 10.89
N ILE A 352 -10.38 22.30 10.43
CA ILE A 352 -9.00 22.82 10.27
C ILE A 352 -8.97 23.92 9.20
N TYR A 353 -9.55 23.70 8.02
CA TYR A 353 -9.65 24.75 6.99
C TYR A 353 -10.45 25.96 7.47
N LYS A 354 -11.51 25.76 8.25
CA LYS A 354 -12.25 26.86 8.88
C LYS A 354 -11.35 27.67 9.82
N ARG A 355 -10.64 27.02 10.76
CA ARG A 355 -9.69 27.68 11.68
C ARG A 355 -8.60 28.45 10.93
N LEU A 356 -8.07 27.89 9.84
CA LEU A 356 -7.03 28.53 9.02
C LEU A 356 -7.59 29.73 8.21
N LYS A 357 -8.83 29.64 7.71
CA LYS A 357 -9.55 30.73 7.04
C LYS A 357 -9.82 31.88 8.00
N ASP A 358 -10.31 31.58 9.20
CA ASP A 358 -10.57 32.56 10.27
C ASP A 358 -9.29 33.26 10.76
N ALA A 359 -8.15 32.55 10.78
CA ALA A 359 -6.84 33.14 11.06
C ALA A 359 -6.27 33.99 9.90
N GLY A 360 -6.92 34.03 8.73
CA GLY A 360 -6.47 34.78 7.56
C GLY A 360 -5.18 34.22 6.93
N VAL A 361 -5.07 32.90 6.84
CA VAL A 361 -3.93 32.21 6.21
C VAL A 361 -4.00 32.33 4.67
N PRO A 362 -2.94 32.81 3.99
CA PRO A 362 -2.91 32.95 2.53
C PRO A 362 -2.60 31.60 1.85
N HIS A 363 -2.83 31.53 0.54
CA HIS A 363 -2.44 30.39 -0.31
C HIS A 363 -3.02 29.01 0.13
N LEU A 364 -4.24 29.01 0.66
CA LEU A 364 -5.04 27.81 0.88
C LEU A 364 -6.02 27.57 -0.28
N ALA A 365 -6.55 26.34 -0.35
CA ALA A 365 -7.72 26.03 -1.13
C ALA A 365 -8.99 26.53 -0.42
N GLU A 366 -9.89 27.19 -1.13
CA GLU A 366 -11.17 27.58 -0.55
C GLU A 366 -12.12 26.37 -0.46
N VAL A 367 -12.48 25.98 0.76
CA VAL A 367 -13.55 25.00 1.04
C VAL A 367 -14.91 25.67 0.88
N GLU A 368 -15.84 24.96 0.22
CA GLU A 368 -17.27 25.29 0.15
C GLU A 368 -18.02 24.66 1.32
N CYS A 369 -17.96 23.33 1.43
CA CYS A 369 -18.59 22.56 2.51
C CYS A 369 -17.74 21.34 2.87
N ALA A 370 -17.90 20.84 4.09
CA ALA A 370 -17.23 19.65 4.58
C ALA A 370 -18.11 18.92 5.62
N GLY A 371 -18.20 17.59 5.55
CA GLY A 371 -19.07 16.86 6.47
C GLY A 371 -18.98 15.34 6.42
N GLU A 372 -19.40 14.72 7.52
CA GLU A 372 -19.55 13.26 7.62
C GLU A 372 -20.63 12.73 6.68
N VAL A 373 -20.32 11.67 5.95
CA VAL A 373 -21.28 10.95 5.11
C VAL A 373 -22.21 10.13 6.01
N ARG A 374 -23.50 10.14 5.69
CA ARG A 374 -24.56 9.51 6.49
C ARG A 374 -25.39 8.54 5.66
N TRP A 375 -25.91 7.50 6.30
CA TRP A 375 -26.83 6.52 5.72
C TRP A 375 -28.21 7.13 5.50
N LYS A 376 -28.87 6.84 4.37
CA LYS A 376 -30.21 7.38 4.06
C LYS A 376 -31.35 6.72 4.85
N ALA A 377 -31.09 5.56 5.45
CA ALA A 377 -32.08 4.81 6.22
C ALA A 377 -32.35 5.41 7.62
N ASP A 378 -31.32 5.95 8.28
CA ASP A 378 -31.35 6.37 9.69
C ASP A 378 -30.63 7.70 9.98
N ASN A 379 -29.98 8.32 8.98
CA ASN A 379 -29.07 9.46 9.10
C ASN A 379 -27.84 9.22 10.01
N ALA A 380 -27.54 7.98 10.38
CA ALA A 380 -26.34 7.65 11.14
C ALA A 380 -25.09 7.85 10.27
N VAL A 381 -24.01 8.32 10.89
CA VAL A 381 -22.72 8.49 10.19
C VAL A 381 -22.17 7.14 9.74
N GLN A 382 -21.66 7.08 8.51
CA GLN A 382 -20.97 5.91 8.00
C GLN A 382 -19.60 5.76 8.68
N ARG A 383 -19.44 4.74 9.53
CA ARG A 383 -18.23 4.47 10.31
C ARG A 383 -17.72 3.05 10.12
N THR A 384 -16.41 2.87 10.30
CA THR A 384 -15.82 1.52 10.43
C THR A 384 -16.30 0.87 11.73
N ARG A 385 -16.34 -0.47 11.75
CA ARG A 385 -16.84 -1.23 12.89
C ARG A 385 -15.84 -2.25 13.44
N THR A 386 -14.70 -2.48 12.77
CA THR A 386 -13.64 -3.35 13.28
C THR A 386 -13.18 -2.98 14.70
N ASN A 387 -13.08 -1.69 15.03
CA ASN A 387 -12.72 -1.21 16.37
C ASN A 387 -13.73 -1.56 17.49
N GLU A 388 -14.95 -2.02 17.17
CA GLU A 388 -15.91 -2.48 18.19
C GLU A 388 -15.42 -3.79 18.87
N PHE A 389 -14.52 -4.52 18.19
CA PHE A 389 -14.06 -5.86 18.58
C PHE A 389 -12.60 -5.88 19.09
N SER A 390 -11.85 -4.78 19.01
CA SER A 390 -10.40 -4.76 19.30
C SER A 390 -10.04 -4.93 20.78
N ASN A 391 -10.99 -4.68 21.68
CA ASN A 391 -10.84 -4.91 23.12
C ASN A 391 -10.59 -6.39 23.47
N ALA A 392 -10.81 -7.33 22.53
CA ALA A 392 -10.51 -8.75 22.72
C ALA A 392 -9.04 -9.14 22.40
N THR A 393 -8.27 -8.30 21.70
CA THR A 393 -6.94 -8.65 21.17
C THR A 393 -5.80 -7.73 21.62
N GLY A 394 -6.09 -6.56 22.20
CA GLY A 394 -5.09 -5.63 22.72
C GLY A 394 -4.38 -4.77 21.66
N GLY A 395 -4.79 -4.86 20.39
CA GLY A 395 -4.31 -3.99 19.31
C GLY A 395 -5.10 -2.67 19.23
N THR A 396 -4.40 -1.56 18.99
CA THR A 396 -5.01 -0.21 18.91
C THR A 396 -5.61 0.07 17.53
N VAL A 397 -6.74 -0.58 17.21
CA VAL A 397 -7.51 -0.26 15.99
C VAL A 397 -8.36 0.99 16.25
N HIS A 398 -8.03 2.09 15.58
CA HIS A 398 -8.81 3.33 15.69
C HIS A 398 -10.06 3.29 14.80
N PRO A 399 -11.22 3.79 15.27
CA PRO A 399 -12.37 4.03 14.41
C PRO A 399 -12.07 5.09 13.34
N LEU A 400 -12.60 4.90 12.14
CA LEU A 400 -12.63 5.88 11.06
C LEU A 400 -14.07 6.27 10.74
N SER A 401 -14.29 7.48 10.23
CA SER A 401 -15.59 7.95 9.74
C SER A 401 -15.48 8.49 8.32
N HIS A 402 -16.46 8.16 7.47
CA HIS A 402 -16.52 8.61 6.08
C HIS A 402 -16.76 10.12 6.01
N TYR A 403 -15.92 10.85 5.28
CA TYR A 403 -15.89 12.31 5.29
C TYR A 403 -15.62 12.87 3.89
N ARG A 404 -16.37 13.91 3.50
CA ARG A 404 -16.22 14.58 2.19
C ARG A 404 -15.97 16.06 2.33
N ILE A 405 -15.14 16.61 1.45
CA ILE A 405 -14.81 18.04 1.40
C ILE A 405 -14.90 18.52 -0.06
N LEU A 406 -15.60 19.63 -0.27
CA LEU A 406 -15.68 20.33 -1.55
C LEU A 406 -14.69 21.51 -1.57
N PHE A 407 -13.71 21.44 -2.46
CA PHE A 407 -12.78 22.54 -2.74
C PHE A 407 -13.18 23.27 -4.04
N LYS A 408 -13.20 24.60 -3.99
CA LYS A 408 -13.40 25.50 -5.14
C LYS A 408 -12.14 25.65 -5.99
N ASP A 409 -10.98 25.72 -5.35
CA ASP A 409 -9.70 25.80 -6.04
C ASP A 409 -9.32 24.44 -6.65
N ILE A 410 -8.78 24.49 -7.86
CA ILE A 410 -8.08 23.38 -8.50
C ILE A 410 -6.69 23.84 -8.93
N GLY A 411 -5.70 22.96 -8.76
CA GLY A 411 -4.33 23.19 -9.18
C GLY A 411 -3.66 21.89 -9.61
N ARG A 412 -2.60 22.01 -10.41
CA ARG A 412 -1.73 20.88 -10.76
C ARG A 412 -0.67 20.70 -9.66
N PRO A 413 -0.20 19.49 -9.35
CA PRO A 413 0.88 19.30 -8.38
C PRO A 413 2.14 20.07 -8.75
N VAL A 414 2.90 20.53 -7.74
CA VAL A 414 4.08 21.40 -7.94
C VAL A 414 5.14 20.80 -8.85
N TYR A 415 5.23 19.46 -8.92
CA TYR A 415 6.11 18.74 -9.86
C TYR A 415 5.75 18.90 -11.35
N ARG A 416 4.64 19.60 -11.70
CA ARG A 416 4.28 20.00 -13.07
C ARG A 416 4.53 21.49 -13.33
N PHE A 417 5.66 22.01 -12.87
CA PHE A 417 6.03 23.41 -13.07
C PHE A 417 6.36 23.73 -14.54
N GLU A 418 5.89 24.87 -15.05
CA GLU A 418 6.29 25.38 -16.39
C GLU A 418 7.68 26.01 -16.39
N SER A 419 8.18 26.41 -15.22
CA SER A 419 9.54 26.91 -15.04
C SER A 419 10.01 26.67 -13.61
N THR A 420 11.32 26.54 -13.46
CA THR A 420 12.00 26.41 -12.16
C THR A 420 11.74 27.62 -11.27
N LYS A 421 11.50 28.81 -11.84
CA LYS A 421 11.03 29.97 -11.06
C LYS A 421 9.61 29.76 -10.52
N GLN A 422 8.68 29.22 -11.31
CA GLN A 422 7.32 28.91 -10.84
C GLN A 422 7.34 27.89 -9.68
N MET A 423 8.21 26.88 -9.75
CA MET A 423 8.44 25.93 -8.66
C MET A 423 8.87 26.62 -7.36
N VAL A 424 9.87 27.52 -7.42
CA VAL A 424 10.33 28.28 -6.24
C VAL A 424 9.26 29.27 -5.74
N THR A 425 8.49 29.89 -6.63
CA THR A 425 7.33 30.72 -6.24
C THR A 425 6.29 29.91 -5.50
N ALA A 426 5.94 28.71 -6.01
CA ALA A 426 4.92 27.86 -5.39
C ALA A 426 5.34 27.37 -4.01
N LEU A 427 6.63 27.02 -3.84
CA LEU A 427 7.21 26.71 -2.54
C LEU A 427 7.20 27.91 -1.59
N SER A 428 7.60 29.12 -2.04
CA SER A 428 7.51 30.35 -1.24
C SER A 428 6.07 30.62 -0.76
N HIS A 429 5.06 30.44 -1.63
CA HIS A 429 3.65 30.61 -1.30
C HIS A 429 3.18 29.57 -0.25
N ALA A 430 3.59 28.31 -0.37
CA ALA A 430 3.28 27.28 0.62
C ALA A 430 3.97 27.53 1.97
N ILE A 431 5.23 27.99 1.99
CA ILE A 431 5.90 28.38 3.25
C ILE A 431 5.19 29.60 3.88
N LYS A 432 4.67 30.54 3.08
CA LYS A 432 3.88 31.70 3.55
C LYS A 432 2.53 31.27 4.15
N ALA A 433 1.85 30.29 3.56
CA ALA A 433 0.68 29.65 4.18
C ALA A 433 1.05 29.03 5.54
N HIS A 434 2.09 28.20 5.57
CA HIS A 434 2.55 27.53 6.79
C HIS A 434 3.01 28.50 7.89
N SER A 435 3.58 29.66 7.53
CA SER A 435 3.96 30.73 8.46
C SER A 435 2.75 31.26 9.21
N VAL A 436 1.72 31.69 8.49
CA VAL A 436 0.53 32.28 9.10
C VAL A 436 -0.30 31.21 9.85
N ALA A 437 -0.32 29.97 9.36
CA ALA A 437 -0.96 28.84 10.04
C ALA A 437 -0.32 28.55 11.41
N TYR A 438 1.01 28.52 11.49
CA TYR A 438 1.72 28.30 12.74
C TYR A 438 1.62 29.50 13.70
N GLU A 439 1.81 30.72 13.18
CA GLU A 439 1.85 31.94 13.99
C GLU A 439 0.48 32.35 14.53
N LYS A 440 -0.61 32.19 13.75
CA LYS A 440 -1.95 32.66 14.13
C LYS A 440 -2.97 31.57 14.44
N ALA A 441 -2.95 30.44 13.74
CA ALA A 441 -3.87 29.32 14.01
C ALA A 441 -3.28 28.30 15.00
N HIS A 442 -1.97 28.39 15.27
CA HIS A 442 -1.14 27.47 16.05
C HIS A 442 -1.16 26.04 15.52
N MET A 443 -0.90 25.90 14.21
CA MET A 443 -0.94 24.62 13.51
C MET A 443 0.40 24.28 12.85
N LEU A 444 0.86 23.03 13.03
CA LEU A 444 1.88 22.38 12.19
C LEU A 444 1.20 21.50 11.14
N HIS A 445 1.84 21.30 9.99
CA HIS A 445 1.26 20.56 8.86
C HIS A 445 1.60 19.06 8.88
N ARG A 446 2.84 18.70 9.27
CA ARG A 446 3.31 17.31 9.46
C ARG A 446 3.31 16.37 8.23
N ASP A 447 2.94 16.83 7.03
CA ASP A 447 3.09 16.06 5.77
C ASP A 447 3.35 17.00 4.57
N ILE A 448 4.38 17.82 4.68
CA ILE A 448 4.87 18.67 3.58
C ILE A 448 5.50 17.78 2.50
N SER A 449 4.86 17.71 1.33
CA SER A 449 5.25 16.84 0.22
C SER A 449 5.02 17.50 -1.15
N PRO A 450 5.60 16.98 -2.26
CA PRO A 450 5.34 17.48 -3.61
C PRO A 450 3.93 17.17 -4.14
N GLY A 451 3.16 16.31 -3.46
CA GLY A 451 1.74 16.09 -3.74
C GLY A 451 0.86 17.15 -3.07
N ASN A 452 1.24 17.58 -1.87
CA ASN A 452 0.45 18.47 -1.02
C ASN A 452 0.68 19.96 -1.31
N ILE A 453 1.53 20.27 -2.30
CA ILE A 453 1.74 21.63 -2.82
C ILE A 453 1.26 21.66 -4.27
N LEU A 454 0.27 22.51 -4.55
CA LEU A 454 -0.32 22.69 -5.89
C LEU A 454 0.08 24.04 -6.49
N ILE A 455 0.02 24.12 -7.82
CA ILE A 455 0.12 25.33 -8.63
C ILE A 455 -1.27 25.61 -9.22
N LYS A 456 -1.85 26.76 -8.88
CA LYS A 456 -3.17 27.21 -9.35
C LYS A 456 -3.11 27.68 -10.80
N ARG A 457 -4.27 27.84 -11.45
CA ARG A 457 -4.40 28.32 -12.84
C ARG A 457 -3.78 29.71 -13.09
N ASN A 458 -3.64 30.56 -12.08
CA ASN A 458 -2.95 31.85 -12.18
C ASN A 458 -1.42 31.77 -11.97
N GLY A 459 -0.88 30.59 -11.62
CA GLY A 459 0.54 30.35 -11.37
C GLY A 459 0.97 30.42 -9.90
N ASP A 460 0.08 30.77 -8.97
CA ASP A 460 0.37 30.78 -7.53
C ASP A 460 0.55 29.38 -6.96
N GLY A 461 1.41 29.23 -5.95
CA GLY A 461 1.38 28.06 -5.06
C GLY A 461 0.16 28.04 -4.14
N MET A 462 -0.18 26.84 -3.69
CA MET A 462 -1.23 26.54 -2.71
C MET A 462 -0.85 25.31 -1.87
N LEU A 463 -1.17 25.32 -0.57
CA LEU A 463 -0.84 24.23 0.38
C LEU A 463 -2.11 23.51 0.85
N ILE A 464 -2.15 22.18 0.72
CA ILE A 464 -3.32 21.32 0.95
C ILE A 464 -3.00 20.06 1.78
N ASP A 465 -4.01 19.25 2.11
CA ASP A 465 -3.93 18.01 2.90
C ASP A 465 -3.50 18.22 4.36
N TRP A 466 -4.30 19.00 5.09
CA TRP A 466 -4.11 19.32 6.50
C TRP A 466 -4.67 18.24 7.46
N ASP A 467 -5.20 17.13 6.94
CA ASP A 467 -5.64 15.94 7.70
C ASP A 467 -4.65 15.48 8.80
N LEU A 468 -3.34 15.59 8.54
CA LEU A 468 -2.29 15.11 9.44
C LEU A 468 -1.71 16.21 10.33
N SER A 469 -2.28 17.41 10.30
CA SER A 469 -1.83 18.57 11.06
C SER A 469 -1.88 18.36 12.58
N LEU A 470 -1.30 19.29 13.34
CA LEU A 470 -1.39 19.30 14.80
C LEU A 470 -1.68 20.72 15.29
N TYR A 471 -2.80 20.86 16.00
CA TYR A 471 -3.08 22.04 16.80
C TYR A 471 -2.23 22.05 18.08
N ILE A 472 -1.66 23.22 18.40
CA ILE A 472 -0.75 23.44 19.52
C ILE A 472 -1.34 24.51 20.44
N ASP A 473 -2.10 24.09 21.45
CA ASP A 473 -2.69 24.99 22.45
C ASP A 473 -1.64 25.82 23.21
N SER A 474 -0.45 25.23 23.44
CA SER A 474 0.72 25.99 23.89
C SER A 474 2.04 25.36 23.47
N ARG A 475 3.11 26.18 23.43
CA ARG A 475 4.49 25.68 23.25
C ARG A 475 4.95 24.71 24.35
N LYS A 476 4.23 24.61 25.48
CA LYS A 476 4.51 23.61 26.52
C LYS A 476 3.89 22.25 26.19
N ASP A 477 2.75 22.22 25.50
CA ASP A 477 2.04 20.97 25.21
C ASP A 477 2.70 20.13 24.11
N ALA A 478 3.40 20.79 23.19
CA ALA A 478 4.33 20.14 22.25
C ALA A 478 5.56 19.48 22.95
N ALA A 479 5.78 19.75 24.24
CA ALA A 479 6.83 19.13 25.06
C ALA A 479 6.29 18.18 26.15
N SER A 480 5.04 18.34 26.59
CA SER A 480 4.38 17.42 27.54
C SER A 480 3.82 16.17 26.85
N ARG A 481 3.38 16.27 25.59
CA ARG A 481 2.93 15.12 24.79
C ARG A 481 4.12 14.25 24.37
N GLY A 482 4.32 13.14 25.09
CA GLY A 482 5.38 12.17 24.81
C GLY A 482 5.29 11.54 23.39
N PRO A 483 6.42 11.11 22.80
CA PRO A 483 6.50 10.66 21.41
C PRO A 483 5.87 9.27 21.19
N ARG A 484 4.53 9.22 21.04
CA ARG A 484 3.79 8.03 20.57
C ARG A 484 3.97 7.84 19.06
N MET A 485 3.98 6.60 18.55
CA MET A 485 4.13 6.34 17.09
C MET A 485 3.05 7.01 16.21
N LEU A 486 1.86 7.30 16.76
CA LEU A 486 0.79 8.06 16.10
C LEU A 486 1.20 9.48 15.68
N TRP A 487 2.20 10.09 16.33
CA TRP A 487 2.69 11.42 16.00
C TRP A 487 3.83 11.41 14.97
N ARG A 488 4.37 10.22 14.65
CA ARG A 488 5.31 10.00 13.54
C ARG A 488 4.55 9.84 12.22
N THR A 489 3.94 10.94 11.79
CA THR A 489 3.25 11.08 10.50
C THR A 489 4.16 11.71 9.44
N GLY A 490 3.67 11.79 8.22
CA GLY A 490 4.37 12.43 7.11
C GLY A 490 5.03 11.46 6.14
N THR A 491 5.25 11.93 4.92
CA THR A 491 5.87 11.18 3.83
C THR A 491 7.37 10.97 4.10
N TRP A 492 7.82 9.71 4.14
CA TRP A 492 9.20 9.31 4.52
C TRP A 492 10.28 10.06 3.72
N ALA A 493 10.13 10.14 2.40
CA ALA A 493 11.00 10.92 1.51
C ALA A 493 11.25 12.36 1.99
N PHE A 494 10.29 13.03 2.63
CA PHE A 494 10.40 14.46 2.98
C PHE A 494 10.60 14.72 4.48
N ALA A 495 10.33 13.73 5.34
CA ALA A 495 10.57 13.81 6.79
C ALA A 495 12.03 14.17 7.15
N SER A 496 12.20 14.88 8.28
CA SER A 496 13.49 15.39 8.74
C SER A 496 14.48 14.27 9.14
N VAL A 497 15.78 14.56 9.08
CA VAL A 497 16.83 13.67 9.60
C VAL A 497 16.58 13.33 11.08
N MET A 498 16.05 14.26 11.87
CA MET A 498 15.63 13.99 13.26
C MET A 498 14.53 12.93 13.36
N LEU A 499 13.41 13.08 12.66
CA LEU A 499 12.27 12.15 12.74
C LEU A 499 12.56 10.77 12.11
N LEU A 500 13.51 10.72 11.17
CA LEU A 500 13.97 9.50 10.55
C LEU A 500 14.98 8.75 11.43
N SER A 501 15.96 9.44 12.02
CA SER A 501 17.04 8.80 12.78
C SER A 501 16.75 8.58 14.27
N ARG A 502 15.85 9.37 14.88
CA ARG A 502 15.56 9.34 16.33
C ARG A 502 14.08 9.60 16.65
N PRO A 503 13.16 8.71 16.22
CA PRO A 503 11.72 8.94 16.32
C PRO A 503 11.14 9.08 17.73
N PHE A 504 11.88 8.69 18.77
CA PHE A 504 11.44 8.74 20.18
C PHE A 504 12.19 9.79 21.02
N GLU A 505 13.04 10.64 20.43
CA GLU A 505 13.75 11.68 21.22
C GLU A 505 12.89 12.94 21.44
N ARG A 506 11.97 13.25 20.51
CA ARG A 506 11.04 14.40 20.61
C ARG A 506 9.84 14.26 19.68
N ALA A 507 8.78 15.01 19.95
CA ALA A 507 7.67 15.21 19.03
C ALA A 507 8.09 15.96 17.74
N HIS A 508 7.22 15.90 16.72
CA HIS A 508 7.29 16.72 15.50
C HIS A 508 7.18 18.20 15.86
N SER A 509 7.97 19.04 15.20
CA SER A 509 8.14 20.45 15.52
C SER A 509 8.25 21.30 14.25
N LEU A 510 8.23 22.63 14.40
CA LEU A 510 8.35 23.55 13.27
C LEU A 510 9.59 23.28 12.41
N SER A 511 10.75 23.03 13.03
CA SER A 511 11.99 22.79 12.28
C SER A 511 11.92 21.54 11.38
N ASP A 512 11.03 20.58 11.66
CA ASP A 512 10.82 19.40 10.81
C ASP A 512 10.00 19.73 9.56
N ASP A 513 8.93 20.51 9.68
CA ASP A 513 8.15 20.97 8.53
C ASP A 513 8.98 21.94 7.66
N LEU A 514 9.83 22.77 8.26
CA LEU A 514 10.76 23.64 7.52
C LEU A 514 11.89 22.86 6.81
N GLU A 515 12.43 21.80 7.44
CA GLU A 515 13.38 20.91 6.77
C GLU A 515 12.71 20.13 5.62
N SER A 516 11.44 19.77 5.78
CA SER A 516 10.67 19.08 4.74
C SER A 516 10.53 19.92 3.45
N PHE A 517 10.35 21.25 3.55
CA PHE A 517 10.37 22.15 2.39
C PHE A 517 11.72 22.12 1.62
N PHE A 518 12.84 21.93 2.32
CA PHE A 518 14.15 21.76 1.68
C PHE A 518 14.26 20.41 0.95
N TRP A 519 13.82 19.31 1.57
CA TRP A 519 13.81 18.00 0.92
C TRP A 519 12.88 17.97 -0.31
N VAL A 520 11.73 18.65 -0.25
CA VAL A 520 10.84 18.84 -1.41
C VAL A 520 11.53 19.65 -2.52
N LEU A 521 12.18 20.78 -2.21
CA LEU A 521 12.94 21.56 -3.19
C LEU A 521 14.03 20.71 -3.87
N LEU A 522 14.83 20.00 -3.09
CA LEU A 522 15.93 19.17 -3.61
C LEU A 522 15.40 18.02 -4.48
N PHE A 523 14.35 17.32 -4.05
CA PHE A 523 13.73 16.25 -4.82
C PHE A 523 13.17 16.75 -6.15
N LEU A 524 12.46 17.88 -6.15
CA LEU A 524 11.90 18.48 -7.36
C LEU A 524 12.99 18.84 -8.38
N VAL A 525 14.11 19.40 -7.90
CA VAL A 525 15.27 19.71 -8.74
C VAL A 525 15.90 18.45 -9.29
N LEU A 526 16.25 17.49 -8.44
CA LEU A 526 16.97 16.27 -8.83
C LEU A 526 16.16 15.37 -9.78
N ARG A 527 14.86 15.20 -9.55
CA ARG A 527 14.01 14.32 -10.36
C ARG A 527 13.48 14.98 -11.64
N TYR A 528 13.01 16.23 -11.55
CA TYR A 528 12.25 16.87 -12.64
C TYR A 528 13.05 17.88 -13.47
N ARG A 529 14.34 18.15 -13.16
CA ARG A 529 15.15 19.01 -14.03
C ARG A 529 16.66 18.76 -14.07
N TYR A 530 17.39 18.79 -12.95
CA TYR A 530 18.85 18.93 -12.91
C TYR A 530 19.55 17.82 -12.09
N SER A 531 20.62 17.21 -12.61
CA SER A 531 21.47 16.26 -11.88
C SER A 531 22.92 16.74 -11.78
N PRO A 532 23.72 16.22 -10.82
CA PRO A 532 25.18 16.37 -10.84
C PRO A 532 25.76 15.89 -12.17
N VAL A 533 26.75 16.59 -12.74
CA VAL A 533 27.32 16.27 -14.08
C VAL A 533 27.87 14.84 -14.15
N GLN A 534 28.36 14.33 -13.03
CA GLN A 534 28.87 12.97 -12.86
C GLN A 534 27.78 11.88 -13.07
N ARG A 535 26.49 12.27 -13.02
CA ARG A 535 25.29 11.40 -13.08
C ARG A 535 24.30 11.90 -14.15
N THR A 536 24.80 12.21 -15.36
CA THR A 536 24.01 12.69 -16.52
C THR A 536 24.13 11.87 -17.82
N SER A 537 24.69 10.65 -17.78
CA SER A 537 24.65 9.73 -18.94
C SER A 537 23.43 8.80 -18.89
N MET A 538 22.96 8.30 -20.03
CA MET A 538 21.82 7.35 -20.06
C MET A 538 22.15 5.97 -19.47
N GLN A 539 23.42 5.59 -19.38
CA GLN A 539 23.83 4.44 -18.55
C GLN A 539 23.69 4.73 -17.05
N SER A 540 23.83 5.99 -16.63
CA SER A 540 23.77 6.39 -15.21
C SER A 540 22.36 6.68 -14.67
N ASP A 541 21.29 6.59 -15.47
CA ASP A 541 19.93 6.82 -14.95
C ASP A 541 19.49 5.73 -13.94
N VAL A 542 20.03 4.50 -14.03
CA VAL A 542 19.83 3.44 -13.00
C VAL A 542 20.62 3.74 -11.72
N ASP A 543 21.86 4.20 -11.85
CA ASP A 543 22.69 4.61 -10.69
C ASP A 543 22.10 5.84 -10.01
N PHE A 544 21.57 6.79 -10.78
CA PHE A 544 20.89 7.99 -10.29
C PHE A 544 19.52 7.66 -9.68
N GLN A 545 18.77 6.70 -10.22
CA GLN A 545 17.58 6.14 -9.58
C GLN A 545 17.93 5.49 -8.23
N SER A 546 19.02 4.72 -8.19
CA SER A 546 19.50 4.05 -6.97
C SER A 546 19.93 5.06 -5.90
N TYR A 547 20.72 6.07 -6.27
CA TYR A 547 21.10 7.19 -5.40
C TYR A 547 19.89 7.97 -4.89
N MET A 548 18.90 8.25 -5.74
CA MET A 548 17.67 8.93 -5.33
C MET A 548 16.83 8.09 -4.34
N LEU A 549 16.80 6.76 -4.50
CA LEU A 549 16.20 5.86 -3.50
C LEU A 549 17.01 5.84 -2.20
N GLU A 550 18.34 5.87 -2.28
CA GLU A 550 19.21 5.91 -1.10
C GLU A 550 19.10 7.23 -0.31
N LEU A 551 19.01 8.36 -1.00
CA LEU A 551 18.88 9.68 -0.39
C LEU A 551 17.50 9.90 0.24
N PHE A 552 16.41 9.54 -0.45
CA PHE A 552 15.05 9.85 0.00
C PHE A 552 14.37 8.69 0.73
N GLU A 553 14.53 7.45 0.26
CA GLU A 553 13.77 6.27 0.73
C GLU A 553 14.63 5.24 1.50
N SER A 554 15.87 5.54 1.88
CA SER A 554 16.70 4.64 2.71
C SER A 554 16.08 4.37 4.08
N LYS A 555 16.00 3.08 4.45
CA LYS A 555 15.42 2.57 5.70
C LYS A 555 16.28 1.46 6.27
N THR A 556 16.33 1.35 7.60
CA THR A 556 16.92 0.24 8.33
C THR A 556 15.98 -0.11 9.46
N ILE A 557 15.64 -1.39 9.63
CA ILE A 557 14.70 -1.85 10.66
C ILE A 557 15.51 -2.48 11.78
N GLY A 558 15.31 -2.02 13.01
CA GLY A 558 15.92 -2.64 14.18
C GLY A 558 15.28 -4.01 14.51
N SER A 559 15.93 -4.79 15.36
CA SER A 559 15.37 -6.04 15.90
C SER A 559 14.15 -5.83 16.80
N ASP A 560 13.89 -4.57 17.16
CA ASP A 560 12.70 -4.04 17.83
C ASP A 560 11.54 -3.68 16.87
N GLY A 561 11.73 -3.89 15.56
CA GLY A 561 10.77 -3.51 14.51
C GLY A 561 10.75 -2.01 14.17
N ILE A 562 11.62 -1.19 14.78
CA ILE A 562 11.62 0.26 14.58
C ILE A 562 12.36 0.61 13.30
N THR A 563 11.64 1.18 12.33
CA THR A 563 12.23 1.71 11.09
C THR A 563 12.98 3.03 11.36
N LEU A 564 14.28 3.06 11.11
CA LEU A 564 15.16 4.23 11.16
C LEU A 564 15.64 4.61 9.76
N GLY A 565 16.15 5.83 9.57
CA GLY A 565 16.65 6.31 8.28
C GLY A 565 17.36 7.66 8.37
N GLY A 566 17.50 8.33 7.22
CA GLY A 566 18.05 9.70 7.13
C GLY A 566 19.58 9.79 7.23
N ARG A 567 20.32 8.67 7.12
CA ARG A 567 21.80 8.67 7.09
C ARG A 567 22.33 9.41 5.87
N GLN A 568 21.85 9.07 4.68
CA GLN A 568 22.25 9.69 3.42
C GLN A 568 21.87 11.17 3.40
N LYS A 569 20.65 11.52 3.85
CA LYS A 569 20.27 12.92 4.12
C LYS A 569 21.27 13.66 5.02
N ARG A 570 21.76 13.03 6.11
CA ARG A 570 22.77 13.64 6.98
C ARG A 570 24.12 13.81 6.28
N ASN A 571 24.54 12.85 5.45
CA ASN A 571 25.76 12.91 4.64
C ASN A 571 25.66 14.04 3.59
N PHE A 572 24.56 14.10 2.85
CA PHE A 572 24.29 15.15 1.87
C PHE A 572 24.37 16.54 2.50
N LEU A 573 23.81 16.75 3.69
CA LEU A 573 23.93 18.01 4.42
C LEU A 573 25.38 18.34 4.82
N ALA A 574 26.17 17.34 5.24
CA ALA A 574 27.54 17.51 5.73
C ALA A 574 28.63 17.63 4.65
N ASP A 575 28.29 17.41 3.38
CA ASP A 575 29.25 17.28 2.26
C ASP A 575 30.28 16.15 2.52
N LEU A 576 29.79 14.98 2.93
CA LEU A 576 30.60 13.80 3.27
C LEU A 576 30.36 12.63 2.29
N TYR A 577 31.41 11.84 2.07
CA TYR A 577 31.44 10.69 1.15
C TYR A 577 31.15 11.10 -0.30
N ASP A 578 30.61 10.20 -1.14
CA ASP A 578 30.34 10.43 -2.57
C ASP A 578 29.07 11.27 -2.85
N GLU A 579 28.77 12.22 -1.96
CA GLU A 579 27.69 13.18 -2.11
C GLU A 579 28.12 14.37 -3.00
N PRO A 580 27.19 15.03 -3.73
CA PRO A 580 27.55 16.13 -4.63
C PRO A 580 28.11 17.34 -3.87
N SER A 581 29.35 17.74 -4.20
CA SER A 581 29.95 18.94 -3.62
C SER A 581 29.15 20.21 -3.95
N ASP A 582 29.37 21.29 -3.20
CA ASP A 582 28.82 22.61 -3.56
C ASP A 582 29.17 23.02 -5.00
N ALA A 583 30.36 22.64 -5.50
CA ALA A 583 30.76 22.89 -6.87
C ALA A 583 29.95 22.05 -7.86
N ASP A 584 29.69 20.78 -7.55
CA ASP A 584 28.80 19.93 -8.35
C ASP A 584 27.36 20.45 -8.36
N ILE A 585 26.86 20.97 -7.23
CA ILE A 585 25.53 21.61 -7.12
C ILE A 585 25.47 22.88 -7.98
N MET A 586 26.52 23.72 -8.01
CA MET A 586 26.58 24.87 -8.91
C MET A 586 26.71 24.49 -10.39
N LEU A 587 27.27 23.32 -10.70
CA LEU A 587 27.51 22.82 -12.05
C LEU A 587 26.44 21.83 -12.56
N MET A 588 25.40 21.54 -11.77
CA MET A 588 24.31 20.63 -12.17
C MET A 588 23.69 20.99 -13.52
N LYS A 589 23.28 19.97 -14.27
CA LYS A 589 22.77 20.11 -15.65
C LYS A 589 21.45 19.39 -15.88
N ASP A 590 20.66 19.95 -16.80
CA ASP A 590 19.47 19.28 -17.35
C ASP A 590 19.81 18.37 -18.53
N ALA A 591 18.81 17.60 -18.98
CA ALA A 591 18.93 16.70 -20.14
C ALA A 591 19.23 17.42 -21.47
N LEU A 592 19.24 18.76 -21.49
CA LEU A 592 19.65 19.60 -22.63
C LEU A 592 21.05 20.21 -22.41
N ASN A 593 21.84 19.65 -21.48
CA ASN A 593 23.20 20.07 -21.11
C ASN A 593 23.28 21.51 -20.57
N LYS A 594 22.16 22.11 -20.14
CA LYS A 594 22.11 23.48 -19.59
C LYS A 594 22.35 23.46 -18.09
N PHE A 595 23.17 24.40 -17.61
CA PHE A 595 23.42 24.59 -16.19
C PHE A 595 22.18 25.07 -15.42
N ILE A 596 22.10 24.67 -14.15
CA ILE A 596 21.13 25.13 -13.17
C ILE A 596 21.18 26.67 -12.99
N PRO A 597 20.04 27.36 -12.83
CA PRO A 597 20.02 28.80 -12.56
C PRO A 597 20.74 29.13 -11.26
N ARG A 598 21.65 30.12 -11.29
CA ARG A 598 22.39 30.57 -10.09
C ARG A 598 21.52 30.90 -8.86
N PRO A 599 20.31 31.49 -8.99
CA PRO A 599 19.43 31.68 -7.83
C PRO A 599 18.97 30.37 -7.18
N LEU A 600 18.80 29.31 -7.97
CA LEU A 600 18.32 28.00 -7.52
C LEU A 600 19.43 27.17 -6.87
N SER A 601 20.62 27.09 -7.49
CA SER A 601 21.77 26.42 -6.86
C SER A 601 22.26 27.16 -5.62
N GLY A 602 22.23 28.49 -5.62
CA GLY A 602 22.49 29.31 -4.43
C GLY A 602 21.53 29.00 -3.27
N LEU A 603 20.21 28.96 -3.54
CA LEU A 603 19.19 28.60 -2.55
C LEU A 603 19.44 27.22 -1.93
N ILE A 604 19.75 26.22 -2.75
CA ILE A 604 20.05 24.85 -2.28
C ILE A 604 21.30 24.85 -1.39
N ILE A 605 22.40 25.44 -1.83
CA ILE A 605 23.69 25.44 -1.11
C ILE A 605 23.58 26.19 0.23
N THR A 606 22.87 27.32 0.26
CA THR A 606 22.66 28.06 1.51
C THR A 606 21.81 27.26 2.50
N LEU A 607 20.68 26.68 2.07
CA LEU A 607 19.84 25.88 2.95
C LEU A 607 20.54 24.58 3.43
N ARG A 608 21.31 23.93 2.55
CA ARG A 608 22.16 22.77 2.87
C ARG A 608 23.10 23.05 4.04
N LYS A 609 23.87 24.14 3.96
CA LYS A 609 24.81 24.55 5.00
C LYS A 609 24.13 24.91 6.31
N GLU A 610 23.02 25.63 6.26
CA GLU A 610 22.35 26.13 7.46
C GLU A 610 21.62 25.02 8.21
N LEU A 611 21.12 24.01 7.50
CA LEU A 611 20.68 22.75 8.09
C LEU A 611 21.86 21.95 8.67
N ASN A 612 23.02 21.89 8.00
CA ASN A 612 24.21 21.24 8.57
C ASN A 612 24.66 21.91 9.89
N ASN A 613 24.74 23.25 9.90
CA ASN A 613 25.05 24.06 11.07
C ASN A 613 24.10 23.76 12.23
N LEU A 614 22.79 23.63 11.95
CA LEU A 614 21.78 23.21 12.93
C LEU A 614 22.09 21.80 13.49
N TYR A 615 22.39 20.82 12.64
CA TYR A 615 22.67 19.44 13.06
C TYR A 615 23.98 19.31 13.86
N GLU A 616 25.02 20.08 13.52
CA GLU A 616 26.26 20.14 14.28
C GLU A 616 26.06 20.79 15.65
N ALA A 617 25.35 21.92 15.70
CA ALA A 617 25.03 22.60 16.95
C ALA A 617 24.14 21.73 17.87
N LEU A 618 23.17 20.99 17.31
CA LEU A 618 22.36 20.00 18.05
C LEU A 618 23.21 18.82 18.55
N HIS A 619 24.20 18.36 17.79
CA HIS A 619 25.13 17.33 18.24
C HIS A 619 26.04 17.82 19.37
N ALA A 620 26.57 19.04 19.25
CA ALA A 620 27.39 19.68 20.30
C ALA A 620 26.59 19.90 21.60
N TYR A 621 25.36 20.42 21.50
CA TYR A 621 24.43 20.58 22.62
C TYR A 621 24.17 19.24 23.33
N ARG A 622 23.86 18.16 22.59
CA ARG A 622 23.68 16.81 23.17
C ARG A 622 24.95 16.29 23.84
N LYS A 623 26.12 16.51 23.23
CA LYS A 623 27.42 16.09 23.78
C LYS A 623 27.75 16.82 25.08
N ALA A 624 27.36 18.09 25.21
CA ALA A 624 27.45 18.86 26.45
C ALA A 624 26.45 18.36 27.51
N MET A 625 25.18 18.13 27.13
CA MET A 625 24.15 17.61 28.04
C MET A 625 24.50 16.23 28.60
N ASN A 626 24.98 15.30 27.76
CA ASN A 626 25.42 13.98 28.23
C ASN A 626 26.63 14.08 29.17
N ARG A 627 27.58 15.00 28.92
CA ARG A 627 28.70 15.26 29.83
C ARG A 627 28.23 15.83 31.17
N ALA A 628 27.30 16.78 31.16
CA ALA A 628 26.72 17.33 32.38
C ALA A 628 25.95 16.27 33.18
N ALA A 629 25.17 15.41 32.52
CA ALA A 629 24.46 14.31 33.17
C ALA A 629 25.39 13.23 33.75
N ILE A 630 26.53 12.95 33.10
CA ILE A 630 27.57 12.06 33.65
C ILE A 630 28.26 12.71 34.85
N ALA A 631 28.66 13.98 34.74
CA ALA A 631 29.29 14.71 35.84
C ALA A 631 28.37 14.84 37.06
N ALA A 632 27.06 15.08 36.86
CA ALA A 632 26.08 15.11 37.94
C ALA A 632 25.83 13.74 38.58
N LYS A 633 26.00 12.64 37.85
CA LYS A 633 25.95 11.28 38.43
C LYS A 633 27.20 10.93 39.22
N LEU A 634 28.38 11.35 38.75
CA LEU A 634 29.63 11.17 39.49
C LEU A 634 29.59 11.98 40.79
N ALA A 635 29.28 13.28 40.72
CA ALA A 635 29.16 14.14 41.91
C ALA A 635 28.02 13.76 42.87
N ALA A 636 27.11 12.86 42.48
CA ALA A 636 26.14 12.25 43.38
C ALA A 636 26.72 11.01 44.07
N ALA A 637 27.44 10.15 43.35
CA ALA A 637 28.15 9.01 43.93
C ALA A 637 29.27 9.45 44.88
N ASP A 638 30.06 10.45 44.50
CA ASP A 638 31.10 11.06 45.34
C ASP A 638 30.53 11.63 46.66
N ALA A 639 29.23 11.95 46.70
CA ALA A 639 28.54 12.48 47.89
C ALA A 639 27.87 11.39 48.76
N ASP A 640 27.66 10.18 48.22
CA ASP A 640 27.17 9.01 48.96
C ASP A 640 28.35 8.22 49.61
N GLU A 641 29.60 8.40 49.16
CA GLU A 641 30.80 7.77 49.75
C GLU A 641 31.42 8.54 50.94
N GLU A 642 31.06 9.81 51.20
CA GLU A 642 31.60 10.60 52.34
C GLU A 642 30.90 10.36 53.69
N THR A 643 30.03 9.33 53.84
CA THR A 643 29.23 9.11 55.08
C THR A 643 29.51 7.85 55.90
N ASP A 644 30.35 6.91 55.44
CA ASP A 644 30.70 5.68 56.18
C ASP A 644 32.18 5.69 56.66
N ASP A 645 32.46 6.35 57.80
CA ASP A 645 33.72 6.14 58.57
C ASP A 645 33.62 6.68 60.03
N ASP A 646 32.89 5.95 60.89
CA ASP A 646 32.91 5.98 62.37
C ASP A 646 32.91 4.47 62.78
N ASP A 647 33.66 3.93 63.74
CA ASP A 647 34.34 4.50 64.90
C ASP A 647 35.82 4.03 65.04
N GLY A 648 36.67 4.74 65.82
CA GLY A 648 37.92 4.12 66.36
C GLY A 648 39.06 5.06 66.82
N GLU A 649 39.34 5.09 68.13
CA GLU A 649 40.48 5.81 68.75
C GLU A 649 41.86 5.34 68.22
N THR A 650 42.96 6.11 68.13
CA THR A 650 43.51 7.07 69.12
C THR A 650 44.67 7.95 68.54
N LEU A 651 45.12 8.95 69.31
CA LEU A 651 46.41 9.71 69.23
C LEU A 651 46.54 10.89 68.20
N PRO A 652 47.44 11.89 68.44
CA PRO A 652 47.21 13.27 68.00
C PRO A 652 47.86 13.70 66.67
N ARG A 653 47.22 14.69 66.04
CA ARG A 653 47.49 15.24 64.70
C ARG A 653 48.60 16.32 64.69
N PRO A 654 49.71 16.16 63.94
CA PRO A 654 50.68 17.24 63.72
C PRO A 654 50.27 18.16 62.54
N ALA A 655 50.75 19.42 62.62
CA ALA A 655 50.85 20.44 61.56
C ALA A 655 49.85 20.42 60.36
N ARG A 656 48.89 21.36 60.40
CA ARG A 656 48.01 21.72 59.27
C ARG A 656 48.80 22.32 58.11
N LEU A 657 49.02 21.56 57.03
CA LEU A 657 49.28 22.15 55.71
C LEU A 657 47.99 22.80 55.18
N GLN A 658 48.12 23.93 54.49
CA GLN A 658 46.98 24.63 53.92
C GLN A 658 46.52 23.91 52.64
N PRO A 659 45.21 23.63 52.47
CA PRO A 659 44.67 23.33 51.15
C PRO A 659 44.93 24.54 50.23
N THR A 660 45.45 24.29 49.03
CA THR A 660 45.37 25.28 47.96
C THR A 660 43.90 25.57 47.65
N PRO A 661 43.54 26.80 47.21
CA PRO A 661 42.16 27.10 46.85
C PRO A 661 41.76 26.18 45.69
N SER A 662 40.82 25.28 45.95
CA SER A 662 40.22 24.46 44.92
C SER A 662 39.54 25.38 43.91
N SER A 663 39.90 25.22 42.64
CA SER A 663 39.30 25.96 41.53
C SER A 663 37.82 25.59 41.45
N SER A 664 36.95 26.39 42.05
CA SER A 664 35.50 26.26 41.92
C SER A 664 35.15 26.34 40.44
N LEU A 665 34.90 25.19 39.82
CA LEU A 665 34.47 25.11 38.42
C LEU A 665 33.22 25.99 38.30
N PRO A 666 33.20 26.97 37.37
CA PRO A 666 32.05 27.85 37.24
C PRO A 666 30.81 27.00 36.92
N PRO A 667 29.64 27.32 37.47
CA PRO A 667 28.43 26.56 37.22
C PRO A 667 28.20 26.48 35.71
N VAL A 668 28.23 25.26 35.17
CA VAL A 668 28.14 25.02 33.73
C VAL A 668 26.74 25.43 33.27
N SER A 669 26.62 26.66 32.79
CA SER A 669 25.36 27.16 32.25
C SER A 669 24.94 26.24 31.10
N ALA A 670 23.70 25.76 31.17
CA ALA A 670 23.13 24.90 30.14
C ALA A 670 23.27 25.62 28.78
N PRO A 671 23.99 25.05 27.80
CA PRO A 671 24.19 25.72 26.52
C PRO A 671 22.84 25.97 25.85
N ALA A 672 22.65 27.15 25.27
CA ALA A 672 21.41 27.48 24.58
C ALA A 672 21.13 26.47 23.46
N ARG A 673 19.88 25.97 23.38
CA ARG A 673 19.44 25.11 22.29
C ARG A 673 19.47 25.91 20.97
N PRO A 674 19.96 25.34 19.84
CA PRO A 674 19.94 26.02 18.54
C PRO A 674 18.51 26.29 18.04
N THR A 675 18.27 27.50 17.50
CA THR A 675 16.92 28.01 17.17
C THR A 675 16.72 28.44 15.72
N LEU A 676 17.68 28.19 14.81
CA LEU A 676 17.69 28.79 13.46
C LEU A 676 16.43 28.48 12.61
N PHE A 677 15.78 27.33 12.87
CA PHE A 677 14.55 26.88 12.22
C PHE A 677 13.33 26.86 13.17
N ASP A 678 13.38 27.62 14.27
CA ASP A 678 12.24 27.82 15.19
C ASP A 678 11.33 29.00 14.76
N ALA A 679 11.57 29.59 13.58
CA ALA A 679 10.72 30.61 12.95
C ALA A 679 10.86 30.60 11.41
N HIS A 680 9.77 30.87 10.69
CA HIS A 680 9.73 30.83 9.21
C HIS A 680 10.49 31.97 8.53
N GLN A 681 10.73 33.09 9.23
CA GLN A 681 11.37 34.29 8.68
C GLN A 681 12.70 33.98 7.97
N PHE A 682 13.51 33.06 8.51
CA PHE A 682 14.80 32.69 7.95
C PHE A 682 14.66 32.03 6.57
N ILE A 683 13.85 30.98 6.46
CA ILE A 683 13.65 30.25 5.20
C ILE A 683 12.89 31.12 4.17
N LEU A 684 11.93 31.94 4.61
CA LEU A 684 11.22 32.90 3.76
C LEU A 684 12.19 33.91 3.13
N ALA A 685 13.11 34.48 3.90
CA ALA A 685 14.11 35.42 3.39
C ALA A 685 14.97 34.78 2.28
N ARG A 686 15.46 33.53 2.48
CA ARG A 686 16.24 32.80 1.47
C ARG A 686 15.46 32.58 0.17
N PHE A 687 14.17 32.21 0.26
CA PHE A 687 13.31 32.03 -0.92
C PHE A 687 13.04 33.36 -1.65
N ASP A 688 12.75 34.44 -0.91
CA ASP A 688 12.44 35.74 -1.52
C ASP A 688 13.69 36.44 -2.10
N GLU A 689 14.88 36.23 -1.52
CA GLU A 689 16.18 36.56 -2.12
C GLU A 689 16.36 35.86 -3.47
N ALA A 690 16.14 34.54 -3.52
CA ALA A 690 16.27 33.75 -4.74
C ALA A 690 15.25 34.16 -5.82
N LEU A 691 14.02 34.51 -5.43
CA LEU A 691 12.99 35.01 -6.35
C LEU A 691 13.26 36.43 -6.87
N SER A 692 13.91 37.27 -6.06
CA SER A 692 14.31 38.64 -6.42
C SER A 692 15.55 38.70 -7.31
N ALA A 693 16.39 37.67 -7.28
CA ALA A 693 17.60 37.58 -8.10
C ALA A 693 17.31 37.50 -9.62
N LYS A 694 18.36 37.71 -10.44
CA LYS A 694 18.24 37.72 -11.91
C LYS A 694 18.19 36.30 -12.49
N TRP A 695 16.98 35.81 -12.77
CA TRP A 695 16.75 34.55 -13.49
C TRP A 695 17.07 34.67 -15.00
N PRO A 696 17.42 33.57 -15.69
CA PRO A 696 17.58 33.55 -17.14
C PRO A 696 16.33 34.02 -17.90
N ARG A 697 16.51 34.66 -19.06
CA ARG A 697 15.37 35.05 -19.92
C ARG A 697 14.81 33.84 -20.68
N ARG A 698 13.48 33.79 -20.85
CA ARG A 698 12.69 32.69 -21.45
C ARG A 698 12.97 32.48 -22.95
N GLY A 699 14.17 32.02 -23.32
CA GLY A 699 14.50 31.64 -24.70
C GLY A 699 14.14 30.18 -25.05
N LEU A 700 14.13 29.29 -24.05
CA LEU A 700 13.83 27.86 -24.16
C LEU A 700 13.20 27.38 -22.85
N SER A 701 12.34 26.35 -22.89
CA SER A 701 11.65 25.84 -21.70
C SER A 701 12.58 25.26 -20.62
N ASP A 702 12.32 25.63 -19.37
CA ASP A 702 12.83 25.06 -18.13
C ASP A 702 11.75 24.32 -17.30
N SER A 703 10.68 23.86 -17.96
CA SER A 703 9.58 23.09 -17.35
C SER A 703 10.01 21.74 -16.75
N SER A 704 9.17 21.18 -15.90
CA SER A 704 9.32 19.83 -15.34
C SER A 704 9.43 18.77 -16.43
N VAL A 705 10.40 17.86 -16.32
CA VAL A 705 10.54 16.64 -17.11
C VAL A 705 10.91 15.52 -16.15
N ASP A 706 10.00 14.58 -15.87
CA ASP A 706 10.31 13.46 -14.98
C ASP A 706 11.36 12.55 -15.63
N ARG A 707 12.58 12.53 -15.08
CA ARG A 707 13.67 11.69 -15.57
C ARG A 707 13.62 10.27 -15.04
N ILE A 708 12.84 10.01 -13.98
CA ILE A 708 12.80 8.70 -13.32
C ILE A 708 11.35 8.26 -13.12
N PRO A 709 10.54 8.13 -14.19
CA PRO A 709 9.12 7.76 -14.08
C PRO A 709 8.92 6.36 -13.45
N SER A 710 9.91 5.49 -13.54
CA SER A 710 10.01 4.18 -12.89
C SER A 710 10.12 4.25 -11.35
N MET A 711 10.50 5.39 -10.78
CA MET A 711 10.57 5.57 -9.34
C MET A 711 9.18 5.89 -8.79
N TYR A 712 8.49 4.86 -8.32
CA TYR A 712 7.32 5.01 -7.46
C TYR A 712 7.78 5.35 -6.04
N LEU A 713 7.59 6.61 -5.60
CA LEU A 713 7.59 6.90 -4.17
C LEU A 713 6.33 6.25 -3.56
N PRO A 714 6.44 5.50 -2.45
CA PRO A 714 5.30 4.77 -1.90
C PRO A 714 4.25 5.72 -1.32
N VAL A 715 3.07 5.77 -1.95
CA VAL A 715 1.90 6.52 -1.47
C VAL A 715 1.42 5.90 -0.15
N GLN A 716 1.81 6.52 0.97
CA GLN A 716 1.46 6.18 2.36
C GLN A 716 1.36 4.67 2.69
N GLN A 717 2.25 3.83 2.15
CA GLN A 717 2.36 2.44 2.58
C GLN A 717 3.01 2.34 3.96
N LYS A 718 2.18 2.37 5.02
CA LYS A 718 2.51 1.76 6.32
C LYS A 718 2.43 0.22 6.21
N LEU A 719 3.26 -0.35 5.34
CA LEU A 719 3.60 -1.78 5.42
C LEU A 719 4.90 -1.92 6.21
N SER A 720 4.80 -2.63 7.34
CA SER A 720 5.93 -3.24 8.01
C SER A 720 6.56 -4.27 7.08
N SER A 721 7.60 -3.88 6.34
CA SER A 721 8.32 -4.79 5.46
C SER A 721 9.04 -5.85 6.29
N ALA A 722 8.49 -7.07 6.29
CA ALA A 722 9.13 -8.23 6.88
C ALA A 722 10.51 -8.47 6.23
N PRO A 723 11.48 -9.03 6.96
CA PRO A 723 12.80 -9.29 6.41
C PRO A 723 12.69 -10.31 5.28
N ARG A 724 13.28 -9.98 4.11
CA ARG A 724 13.67 -11.01 3.15
C ARG A 724 14.67 -11.92 3.88
N LYS A 725 14.31 -13.19 4.08
CA LYS A 725 15.35 -14.23 4.18
C LYS A 725 15.98 -14.34 2.80
N ASP A 726 17.30 -14.22 2.74
CA ASP A 726 18.01 -14.40 1.49
C ASP A 726 17.74 -15.80 0.93
N ALA A 727 17.37 -15.87 -0.35
CA ALA A 727 17.29 -17.14 -1.03
C ALA A 727 18.72 -17.69 -1.18
N PRO A 728 18.98 -18.97 -0.85
CA PRO A 728 20.28 -19.57 -1.14
C PRO A 728 20.53 -19.51 -2.65
N ALA A 729 21.74 -19.10 -3.03
CA ALA A 729 22.11 -18.94 -4.44
C ALA A 729 21.89 -20.24 -5.23
N PRO A 730 21.43 -20.16 -6.49
CA PRO A 730 21.14 -21.35 -7.28
C PRO A 730 22.40 -22.19 -7.48
N VAL A 731 22.34 -23.47 -7.07
CA VAL A 731 23.44 -24.42 -7.24
C VAL A 731 23.57 -24.76 -8.72
N THR A 732 24.54 -24.15 -9.40
CA THR A 732 24.92 -24.52 -10.75
C THR A 732 25.60 -25.88 -10.73
N LEU A 733 24.96 -26.88 -11.34
CA LEU A 733 25.56 -28.19 -11.59
C LEU A 733 26.80 -28.04 -12.48
N SER A 734 27.97 -28.40 -11.93
CA SER A 734 29.23 -28.55 -12.65
C SER A 734 30.06 -29.63 -11.96
N ASP A 735 30.33 -30.72 -12.66
CA ASP A 735 31.11 -31.84 -12.15
C ASP A 735 32.61 -31.52 -12.12
N ASP A 736 33.25 -31.56 -10.93
CA ASP A 736 34.63 -32.06 -10.80
C ASP A 736 34.94 -32.51 -9.35
N PRO A 737 34.97 -33.83 -9.07
CA PRO A 737 35.18 -34.36 -7.73
C PRO A 737 36.66 -34.63 -7.38
N VAL A 738 37.59 -33.65 -7.49
CA VAL A 738 38.85 -33.68 -6.69
C VAL A 738 39.53 -32.30 -6.52
N ARG A 739 39.43 -31.70 -5.32
CA ARG A 739 40.56 -31.12 -4.53
C ARG A 739 40.11 -30.44 -3.22
N ARG A 740 40.64 -30.97 -2.10
CA ARG A 740 41.07 -30.30 -0.84
C ARG A 740 40.25 -29.07 -0.38
N ARG A 741 39.50 -29.16 0.73
CA ARG A 741 40.01 -28.98 2.11
C ARG A 741 40.99 -27.81 2.27
N VAL A 742 40.67 -26.84 3.14
CA VAL A 742 41.48 -26.40 4.30
C VAL A 742 40.71 -25.34 5.11
N TYR A 743 40.78 -25.44 6.44
CA TYR A 743 40.21 -24.55 7.49
C TYR A 743 38.74 -24.11 7.39
N ASP A 744 37.89 -24.86 8.09
CA ASP A 744 37.03 -24.27 9.14
C ASP A 744 37.36 -25.00 10.46
N LEU A 745 37.15 -24.36 11.62
CA LEU A 745 37.73 -24.72 12.92
C LEU A 745 36.71 -24.79 14.07
N SER A 746 35.44 -25.14 13.76
CA SER A 746 34.34 -25.20 14.73
C SER A 746 33.71 -26.59 14.89
N HIS A 747 34.51 -27.65 15.02
CA HIS A 747 34.02 -29.00 15.35
C HIS A 747 34.78 -29.64 16.53
N GLN A 748 34.18 -29.54 17.73
CA GLN A 748 34.36 -30.39 18.91
C GLN A 748 33.35 -29.92 19.99
N VAL A 749 32.69 -30.76 20.78
CA VAL A 749 32.40 -32.20 20.65
C VAL A 749 31.13 -32.50 21.45
N PHE A 750 30.29 -33.42 20.98
CA PHE A 750 29.70 -34.51 21.79
C PHE A 750 28.83 -35.40 20.90
N MET A 751 29.41 -36.52 20.44
CA MET A 751 28.62 -37.64 19.92
C MET A 751 28.09 -38.47 21.09
N ARG A 752 26.90 -39.05 20.93
CA ARG A 752 26.50 -40.27 21.65
C ARG A 752 26.44 -41.43 20.67
N HIS A 753 26.73 -42.63 21.14
CA HIS A 753 26.77 -43.83 20.31
C HIS A 753 25.36 -44.24 19.85
N PRO A 754 25.20 -44.87 18.67
CA PRO A 754 23.88 -45.26 18.15
C PRO A 754 23.13 -46.26 19.06
N ASP A 755 23.89 -47.09 19.78
CA ASP A 755 23.39 -48.32 20.40
C ASP A 755 22.45 -48.05 21.59
N GLN A 756 22.68 -46.96 22.34
CA GLN A 756 21.85 -46.58 23.50
C GLN A 756 20.46 -46.05 23.14
N VAL A 757 20.23 -45.65 21.88
CA VAL A 757 18.90 -45.18 21.43
C VAL A 757 17.96 -46.36 21.17
N ALA A 758 18.51 -47.51 20.76
CA ALA A 758 17.73 -48.71 20.46
C ALA A 758 17.17 -49.42 21.70
N GLU A 759 17.81 -49.27 22.87
CA GLU A 759 17.32 -49.83 24.14
C GLU A 759 16.13 -49.03 24.70
N TYR A 760 16.25 -47.69 24.74
CA TYR A 760 15.18 -46.79 25.17
C TYR A 760 13.91 -46.90 24.31
N ALA A 761 14.04 -47.33 23.05
CA ALA A 761 12.92 -47.63 22.16
C ALA A 761 12.20 -48.96 22.50
N ARG A 762 12.90 -49.95 23.09
CA ARG A 762 12.31 -51.27 23.44
C ARG A 762 11.54 -51.22 24.75
N GLU A 763 12.03 -50.50 25.76
CA GLU A 763 11.32 -50.35 27.04
C GLU A 763 9.96 -49.65 26.90
N ARG A 764 9.77 -48.85 25.84
CA ARG A 764 8.58 -48.01 25.64
C ARG A 764 7.42 -48.68 24.88
N ALA A 765 7.63 -49.89 24.35
CA ALA A 765 6.66 -50.59 23.50
C ALA A 765 6.61 -52.08 23.83
N GLY A 766 5.87 -52.44 24.88
CA GLY A 766 5.69 -53.84 25.28
C GLY A 766 4.85 -54.63 24.28
N GLY A 767 5.49 -55.52 23.52
CA GLY A 767 4.84 -56.46 22.60
C GLY A 767 5.87 -57.23 21.76
N ASP A 768 5.77 -58.56 21.73
CA ASP A 768 6.72 -59.41 21.03
C ASP A 768 6.58 -59.33 19.51
N TYR A 769 7.69 -59.14 18.81
CA TYR A 769 7.78 -59.26 17.35
C TYR A 769 8.96 -60.14 16.94
N ILE A 770 8.66 -61.26 16.27
CA ILE A 770 9.66 -62.13 15.66
C ILE A 770 10.10 -61.51 14.33
N THR A 771 11.36 -61.06 14.26
CA THR A 771 11.96 -60.61 13.00
C THR A 771 12.42 -61.81 12.17
N ILE A 772 11.78 -62.05 11.03
CA ILE A 772 12.31 -62.92 9.97
C ILE A 772 12.81 -62.02 8.83
N SER A 773 14.13 -61.93 8.69
CA SER A 773 14.76 -61.40 7.48
C SER A 773 14.94 -62.53 6.47
N LEU A 774 14.81 -62.26 5.17
CA LEU A 774 15.81 -62.64 4.18
C LEU A 774 15.57 -62.03 2.80
N SER A 775 16.67 -61.94 2.05
CA SER A 775 16.83 -61.36 0.72
C SER A 775 16.30 -62.23 -0.43
N GLY A 776 15.89 -61.58 -1.53
CA GLY A 776 16.58 -61.81 -2.80
C GLY A 776 15.82 -62.37 -4.02
N THR A 777 15.86 -61.59 -5.10
CA THR A 777 15.97 -62.01 -6.53
C THR A 777 14.83 -62.73 -7.29
N GLN A 778 14.89 -62.56 -8.61
CA GLN A 778 14.30 -63.35 -9.72
C GLN A 778 12.81 -63.17 -10.14
N LEU A 779 12.65 -62.55 -11.31
CA LEU A 779 11.71 -62.93 -12.40
C LEU A 779 11.95 -64.41 -12.84
N PRO A 780 11.03 -65.18 -13.49
CA PRO A 780 10.26 -64.71 -14.67
C PRO A 780 8.96 -65.47 -15.14
N ARG A 781 8.43 -65.05 -16.32
CA ARG A 781 7.72 -65.85 -17.40
C ARG A 781 6.30 -66.45 -17.22
N GLY A 782 5.48 -66.27 -18.27
CA GLY A 782 4.32 -67.13 -18.68
C GLY A 782 3.12 -66.31 -19.20
N GLN A 783 2.81 -66.16 -20.51
CA GLN A 783 2.30 -67.10 -21.54
C GLN A 783 0.89 -67.68 -21.24
N LYS A 784 -0.11 -67.74 -22.16
CA LYS A 784 -0.19 -67.40 -23.61
C LYS A 784 -1.65 -67.51 -24.17
N ARG A 785 -1.97 -66.77 -25.27
CA ARG A 785 -2.85 -67.14 -26.43
C ARG A 785 -4.39 -67.31 -26.21
N LYS A 786 -5.28 -67.30 -27.24
CA LYS A 786 -5.20 -66.99 -28.71
C LYS A 786 -6.56 -66.58 -29.32
N ARG A 787 -6.50 -65.84 -30.45
CA ARG A 787 -7.39 -65.72 -31.66
C ARG A 787 -7.48 -64.24 -32.08
N GLU A 788 -7.08 -63.73 -33.26
CA GLU A 788 -6.82 -64.26 -34.63
C GLU A 788 -8.03 -64.95 -35.31
N SER A 789 -8.34 -64.77 -36.60
CA SER A 789 -7.93 -63.81 -37.69
C SER A 789 -8.90 -64.03 -38.90
N THR A 790 -8.85 -63.46 -40.11
CA THR A 790 -7.94 -62.53 -40.87
C THR A 790 -8.79 -61.78 -41.94
N LEU A 791 -8.24 -60.75 -42.62
CA LEU A 791 -8.47 -60.23 -44.01
C LEU A 791 -8.14 -58.71 -44.03
N GLU A 792 -7.09 -58.14 -44.67
CA GLU A 792 -6.50 -58.24 -46.04
C GLU A 792 -7.27 -57.43 -47.13
N SER A 793 -6.66 -56.69 -48.07
CA SER A 793 -5.29 -56.11 -48.18
C SER A 793 -5.15 -55.08 -49.36
N ILE A 794 -4.42 -53.97 -49.13
CA ILE A 794 -3.44 -53.19 -49.97
C ILE A 794 -3.41 -53.50 -51.51
N PRO A 795 -3.49 -52.52 -52.46
CA PRO A 795 -2.33 -51.66 -52.85
C PRO A 795 -2.60 -50.22 -53.41
N GLU A 796 -1.55 -49.61 -53.98
CA GLU A 796 -1.30 -48.18 -54.33
C GLU A 796 -1.83 -47.70 -55.71
N GLU A 797 -1.98 -46.37 -55.95
CA GLU A 797 -1.11 -45.54 -56.84
C GLU A 797 -1.58 -44.04 -56.96
N ARG A 798 -0.65 -43.14 -57.36
CA ARG A 798 -0.79 -41.79 -58.00
C ARG A 798 -1.06 -40.49 -57.20
N GLU A 799 -0.07 -39.59 -57.31
CA GLU A 799 -0.14 -38.12 -57.21
C GLU A 799 -0.57 -37.48 -58.57
N PRO A 800 -0.43 -36.16 -58.86
CA PRO A 800 -0.19 -34.98 -58.01
C PRO A 800 -1.11 -33.77 -58.28
N LYS A 801 -1.06 -32.73 -57.42
CA LYS A 801 -1.17 -31.30 -57.81
C LYS A 801 -0.80 -30.29 -56.70
N MET A 802 0.39 -29.70 -56.82
CA MET A 802 0.69 -28.33 -56.37
C MET A 802 0.14 -27.32 -57.43
N PRO A 803 0.08 -25.97 -57.21
CA PRO A 803 0.98 -25.18 -56.36
C PRO A 803 0.42 -23.93 -55.61
N LYS A 804 1.37 -23.26 -54.92
CA LYS A 804 1.41 -21.85 -54.45
C LYS A 804 0.85 -21.49 -53.05
N TYR A 805 1.80 -21.45 -52.11
CA TYR A 805 2.07 -20.36 -51.16
C TYR A 805 0.90 -19.64 -50.46
N GLY A 806 0.70 -19.97 -49.20
CA GLY A 806 0.22 -19.04 -48.16
C GLY A 806 1.17 -19.14 -46.95
N VAL A 807 1.95 -18.09 -46.68
CA VAL A 807 2.89 -18.06 -45.54
C VAL A 807 2.09 -17.77 -44.26
N GLN A 808 1.93 -18.77 -43.39
CA GLN A 808 1.43 -18.53 -42.04
C GLN A 808 2.55 -17.97 -41.16
N ALA A 809 2.63 -16.64 -41.10
CA ALA A 809 3.37 -15.96 -40.05
C ALA A 809 2.61 -16.09 -38.73
N ILE A 810 3.15 -16.87 -37.79
CA ILE A 810 2.73 -16.89 -36.38
C ILE A 810 3.89 -16.29 -35.59
N THR A 811 3.63 -15.20 -34.88
CA THR A 811 4.64 -14.51 -34.06
C THR A 811 4.01 -14.00 -32.77
N LEU A 812 4.51 -14.51 -31.65
CA LEU A 812 4.56 -13.95 -30.29
C LEU A 812 5.47 -14.94 -29.50
N ARG A 813 6.39 -14.54 -28.63
CA ARG A 813 6.56 -13.27 -27.90
C ARG A 813 8.02 -12.81 -27.88
N ARG A 814 8.24 -11.54 -27.52
CA ARG A 814 9.45 -11.09 -26.84
C ARG A 814 9.06 -10.67 -25.41
N GLN A 815 9.78 -11.15 -24.41
CA GLN A 815 9.89 -10.42 -23.14
C GLN A 815 10.94 -9.33 -23.34
N ASP A 816 10.55 -8.09 -23.04
CA ASP A 816 11.42 -6.96 -22.77
C ASP A 816 12.30 -6.43 -23.93
N ALA A 817 12.71 -5.17 -23.78
CA ALA A 817 13.31 -4.40 -24.86
C ALA A 817 14.78 -4.75 -25.10
N GLY A 818 15.17 -4.75 -26.37
CA GLY A 818 16.56 -4.90 -26.81
C GLY A 818 16.70 -4.57 -28.30
N PRO A 819 17.93 -4.55 -28.84
CA PRO A 819 18.20 -4.31 -30.26
C PRO A 819 17.46 -5.30 -31.19
N PRO A 820 17.39 -5.02 -32.51
CA PRO A 820 16.78 -5.94 -33.47
C PRO A 820 17.45 -7.32 -33.39
N ASN A 821 16.65 -8.34 -33.14
CA ASN A 821 17.11 -9.72 -33.09
C ASN A 821 17.02 -10.35 -34.50
N GLU A 822 18.05 -11.07 -34.90
CA GLU A 822 18.00 -12.02 -36.01
C GLU A 822 16.91 -13.08 -35.78
N VAL A 823 15.99 -13.25 -36.74
CA VAL A 823 14.92 -14.25 -36.66
C VAL A 823 15.32 -15.52 -37.40
N LEU A 824 15.71 -16.56 -36.67
CA LEU A 824 16.06 -17.86 -37.24
C LEU A 824 14.81 -18.62 -37.72
N ILE A 825 14.80 -19.02 -38.99
CA ILE A 825 13.65 -19.65 -39.65
C ILE A 825 13.62 -21.15 -39.32
N ARG A 826 12.42 -21.71 -39.09
CA ARG A 826 12.19 -23.17 -38.90
C ARG A 826 11.32 -23.76 -40.02
N ASN A 827 11.46 -25.06 -40.24
CA ASN A 827 10.66 -25.84 -41.18
C ASN A 827 9.39 -26.43 -40.53
N SER A 828 8.54 -27.07 -41.34
CA SER A 828 7.27 -27.69 -40.90
C SER A 828 7.40 -28.91 -39.99
N LYS A 829 8.62 -29.29 -39.59
CA LYS A 829 8.91 -30.30 -38.55
C LYS A 829 9.71 -29.70 -37.39
N ASP A 830 9.61 -28.39 -37.20
CA ASP A 830 10.21 -27.59 -36.14
C ASP A 830 11.76 -27.60 -36.07
N GLY A 831 12.41 -28.10 -37.13
CA GLY A 831 13.86 -28.01 -37.29
C GLY A 831 14.27 -26.67 -37.90
N PHE A 832 15.34 -26.05 -37.38
CA PHE A 832 15.92 -24.85 -37.98
C PHE A 832 16.30 -25.09 -39.44
N ILE A 833 15.86 -24.18 -40.32
CA ILE A 833 16.30 -24.16 -41.72
C ILE A 833 17.77 -23.76 -41.73
N LYS A 834 18.57 -24.51 -42.49
CA LYS A 834 20.01 -24.28 -42.64
C LYS A 834 20.32 -23.92 -44.09
N ASP A 835 21.33 -23.08 -44.26
CA ASP A 835 21.88 -22.73 -45.57
C ASP A 835 22.68 -23.87 -46.20
N ALA A 836 23.25 -23.63 -47.39
CA ALA A 836 24.09 -24.60 -48.10
C ALA A 836 25.42 -24.95 -47.38
N HIS A 837 25.74 -24.28 -46.27
CA HIS A 837 26.93 -24.50 -45.45
C HIS A 837 26.60 -25.10 -44.07
N GLY A 838 25.31 -25.30 -43.76
CA GLY A 838 24.83 -25.94 -42.53
C GLY A 838 24.54 -24.97 -41.38
N PHE A 839 24.56 -23.66 -41.59
CA PHE A 839 24.26 -22.64 -40.58
C PHE A 839 22.80 -22.21 -40.63
N ALA A 840 22.19 -21.91 -39.48
CA ALA A 840 20.76 -21.60 -39.41
C ALA A 840 20.44 -20.25 -40.07
N THR A 841 19.44 -20.23 -40.95
CA THR A 841 19.14 -19.05 -41.78
C THR A 841 18.33 -18.01 -41.00
N ALA A 842 18.82 -16.76 -40.98
CA ALA A 842 18.21 -15.63 -40.29
C ALA A 842 17.61 -14.59 -41.24
N THR A 843 16.62 -13.83 -40.77
CA THR A 843 16.11 -12.59 -41.41
C THR A 843 15.82 -11.49 -40.38
N GLU A 844 15.93 -10.22 -40.79
CA GLU A 844 15.47 -9.07 -40.01
C GLU A 844 13.97 -8.80 -40.20
N ALA A 845 13.30 -8.28 -39.16
CA ALA A 845 11.87 -7.95 -39.18
C ALA A 845 11.64 -6.43 -39.05
N TRP A 846 10.86 -5.85 -39.97
CA TRP A 846 10.54 -4.41 -39.99
C TRP A 846 9.32 -4.07 -39.11
N SER A 847 9.33 -2.86 -38.53
CA SER A 847 8.19 -2.26 -37.81
C SER A 847 7.68 -0.99 -38.52
N ALA A 848 6.45 -0.58 -38.18
CA ALA A 848 5.66 0.43 -38.91
C ALA A 848 6.09 1.90 -38.62
N PRO A 849 5.76 2.86 -39.50
CA PRO A 849 6.38 4.20 -39.50
C PRO A 849 5.86 5.17 -38.41
N PRO A 850 6.62 6.23 -38.09
CA PRO A 850 6.34 7.13 -36.96
C PRO A 850 5.31 8.23 -37.27
N LEU A 851 4.50 8.58 -36.26
CA LEU A 851 3.72 9.81 -36.26
C LEU A 851 4.55 10.98 -35.70
N ARG A 852 4.62 12.07 -36.47
CA ARG A 852 5.15 13.39 -36.08
C ARG A 852 4.17 14.47 -36.54
N GLY A 853 4.00 15.50 -35.72
CA GLY A 853 3.13 16.65 -35.98
C GLY A 853 1.69 16.40 -35.50
N LEU A 854 0.97 17.41 -34.99
CA LEU A 854 1.32 18.83 -34.85
C LEU A 854 1.56 19.24 -33.40
#